data_AF-A0A2T7SQU8-F1
#
_entry.id   AF-A0A2T7SQU8-F1
#
_cell.length_a   1.000
_cell.length_b   1.000
_cell.length_c   1.000
_cell.angle_alpha   90.00
_cell.angle_beta   90.00
_cell.angle_gamma   90.00
#
_symmetry.space_group_name_H-M   'P 1'
#
loop_
_entity.id
_entity.type
_entity.pdbx_description
1 polymer ?
#
loop_
_entity_poly.entity_id
_entity_poly.type
_entity_poly.pdbx_seq_one_letter_code
_entity_poly.pdbx_strand_id
1 'polypeptide(L)'
;MKRKQPRRRLIIGALIAALITVGLLPVPAAGSGPAYAAERPNLAQGKAASASGSEGNHPAANVTDGNQQTYWEGPANAFPQWIRVDLGGEVKADRVVLKLPASWEARTQALAVQGSTDGTTFSTLSAAQGQSFAPASGNTVTIDFTVATVRYVRLNITGNTGWPAAQVSEFEVYGPESGGGGDGGGGADGSDLARGKPIEASSTVFTYVARNANDGNTATYWESAGHPSTLTVKLGANADITSVVIKLNPDAVWATRTQNLQILGRDQAATAFTSLVARADYTFNPASNQNTVTIPVTGRAADVQLQIFSNTGATGGQVAELQVIGAPAPNPDLTVSALSWTPASPVESDATKVNATVRNVGTAAAGATTVNVSLGGVVAGSAPVSALAAGASATVPVDIGKRPAGSYRVTALVDPTDTIVEQDNDNNSFTAPSDLVVGQSPGPDLQVLGIESTPANPAVGAAVRFTVAVKNRGTTSSGVTTVTRVVVGGTTLNTDTPPIAAGATADVSVNGTWTATNGGATIIATADATNVVAETNETNNAFSRSIVVGRGAAVPYVEYEAEAARYQGTLLETDPLRTFGHTNFATESSGRKSVRLNSTGQFVEFTSANPSNSIVVRNSIPDAPNGGGTEATISLYANDTFVRKLTLSSKHSWLYGDTDGPEALTNTPQADARRLFDESHALLPTTYPVGTKFRLQRDAGDSAAFYIIDLIDLEQVAPPASKPAECTSITEYGAVPDDGIDDTAAIQRAVTADQEGDIACVWIPPGQWRQEKKILTDDPLDRGQYNQVGISDVTIRGAGMWHSQLYTLTEPHQAVGSINHPHEGNFGFDIDDNTQISDIAIFGSGTIRGGPGGAEGGVGLNGRFGKDTKISNVWIEHANVGVWVGRDYDNIPDLWGPADGLQFSGMRIRNTYADGINFTNGTSNSRVFNSSFRTTGDDSLAVWANRYVKNPSTDIAHDNQFLNNTIQLPWRA
;
A
#
# COMPACT_ATOMS: atom_id res chain seq x y z
N MET A 1 5.84 -10.88 -57.58
CA MET A 1 5.49 -10.36 -58.92
C MET A 1 5.12 -8.89 -58.80
N LYS A 2 5.77 -8.05 -59.62
CA LYS A 2 5.43 -6.66 -60.05
C LYS A 2 5.02 -5.65 -58.96
N ARG A 3 5.55 -4.44 -58.85
CA ARG A 3 6.53 -3.62 -59.60
C ARG A 3 6.76 -2.39 -58.68
N LYS A 4 8.01 -2.06 -58.35
CA LYS A 4 8.73 -0.85 -58.82
C LYS A 4 7.99 0.47 -58.51
N GLN A 5 8.45 1.21 -57.49
CA GLN A 5 9.48 2.28 -57.59
C GLN A 5 8.88 3.62 -58.10
N PRO A 6 9.56 4.78 -57.96
CA PRO A 6 10.45 5.25 -56.87
C PRO A 6 10.42 6.80 -56.65
N ARG A 7 11.24 7.30 -55.70
CA ARG A 7 12.09 8.53 -55.79
C ARG A 7 11.33 9.88 -55.87
N ARG A 8 11.82 11.04 -55.41
CA ARG A 8 13.18 11.60 -55.17
C ARG A 8 12.94 13.01 -54.59
N ARG A 9 13.75 13.48 -53.61
CA ARG A 9 14.73 14.61 -53.73
C ARG A 9 14.09 16.00 -54.01
N LEU A 10 14.50 17.15 -53.45
CA LEU A 10 15.81 17.66 -53.02
C LEU A 10 15.60 19.17 -52.65
N ILE A 11 16.53 19.73 -51.84
CA ILE A 11 17.08 21.13 -51.90
C ILE A 11 16.22 22.25 -51.24
N ILE A 12 16.64 22.88 -50.13
CA ILE A 12 17.77 23.83 -49.85
C ILE A 12 17.56 25.26 -50.40
N GLY A 13 17.74 26.26 -49.52
CA GLY A 13 18.17 27.63 -49.84
C GLY A 13 17.12 28.70 -49.50
N ALA A 14 17.18 29.37 -48.35
CA ALA A 14 18.00 30.56 -48.04
C ALA A 14 17.61 31.83 -48.84
N LEU A 15 17.23 32.92 -48.16
CA LEU A 15 17.92 34.21 -48.29
C LEU A 15 17.43 35.28 -47.29
N ILE A 16 18.41 36.04 -46.81
CA ILE A 16 18.39 37.24 -45.97
C ILE A 16 18.13 38.48 -46.83
N ALA A 17 17.42 39.50 -46.32
CA ALA A 17 17.74 40.91 -46.54
C ALA A 17 16.95 41.85 -45.61
N ALA A 18 17.71 42.69 -44.90
CA ALA A 18 17.27 43.78 -44.04
C ALA A 18 16.86 45.04 -44.81
N LEU A 19 16.09 45.94 -44.18
CA LEU A 19 16.43 47.38 -44.16
C LEU A 19 15.61 48.18 -43.12
N ILE A 20 16.33 49.05 -42.44
CA ILE A 20 15.96 50.02 -41.40
C ILE A 20 15.35 51.27 -42.04
N THR A 21 14.34 51.88 -41.40
CA THR A 21 14.18 53.35 -41.37
C THR A 21 13.51 53.83 -40.08
N VAL A 22 14.13 54.85 -39.49
CA VAL A 22 13.80 55.61 -38.28
C VAL A 22 12.62 56.56 -38.52
N GLY A 23 11.73 56.73 -37.54
CA GLY A 23 10.71 57.79 -37.47
C GLY A 23 10.23 57.99 -36.02
N LEU A 24 10.22 59.24 -35.57
CA LEU A 24 10.21 59.70 -34.19
C LEU A 24 8.81 60.24 -33.77
N LEU A 25 8.46 60.05 -32.48
CA LEU A 25 7.43 60.70 -31.63
C LEU A 25 5.96 60.18 -31.74
N PRO A 26 5.10 60.29 -30.69
CA PRO A 26 5.29 60.54 -29.25
C PRO A 26 4.64 59.46 -28.34
N VAL A 27 5.00 59.47 -27.06
CA VAL A 27 4.28 58.73 -26.00
C VAL A 27 2.96 59.44 -25.67
N PRO A 28 1.82 58.74 -25.61
CA PRO A 28 0.71 59.15 -24.76
C PRO A 28 0.52 58.18 -23.58
N ALA A 29 0.26 58.85 -22.46
CA ALA A 29 -0.21 58.40 -21.17
C ALA A 29 -1.07 57.13 -21.13
N ALA A 30 -0.88 56.41 -20.02
CA ALA A 30 -1.80 55.48 -19.39
C ALA A 30 -3.28 55.80 -19.67
N GLY A 31 -3.91 54.97 -20.49
CA GLY A 31 -5.35 54.84 -20.60
C GLY A 31 -5.76 53.51 -19.98
N SER A 32 -6.41 53.59 -18.82
CA SER A 32 -7.22 52.58 -18.14
C SER A 32 -7.48 51.30 -18.94
N GLY A 33 -6.80 50.21 -18.56
CA GLY A 33 -7.29 48.87 -18.84
C GLY A 33 -8.68 48.68 -18.22
N PRO A 34 -9.53 47.78 -18.77
CA PRO A 34 -10.86 47.56 -18.24
C PRO A 34 -10.73 47.20 -16.75
N ALA A 35 -11.56 47.85 -15.93
CA ALA A 35 -11.74 47.45 -14.55
C ALA A 35 -12.05 45.95 -14.53
N TYR A 36 -11.24 45.16 -13.82
CA TYR A 36 -11.59 43.80 -13.48
C TYR A 36 -12.91 43.90 -12.69
N ALA A 37 -14.02 43.56 -13.34
CA ALA A 37 -15.24 43.22 -12.65
C ALA A 37 -14.87 42.09 -11.68
N ALA A 38 -15.24 42.24 -10.40
CA ALA A 38 -15.05 41.18 -9.42
C ALA A 38 -15.57 39.87 -10.03
N GLU A 39 -14.70 38.86 -10.15
CA GLU A 39 -15.11 37.57 -10.70
C GLU A 39 -16.26 37.04 -9.84
N ARG A 40 -17.42 36.84 -10.47
CA ARG A 40 -18.60 36.28 -9.79
C ARG A 40 -18.18 34.94 -9.17
N PRO A 41 -18.59 34.59 -7.94
CA PRO A 41 -18.19 33.32 -7.31
C PRO A 41 -18.75 32.13 -8.09
N ASN A 42 -17.90 31.11 -8.32
CA ASN A 42 -18.31 29.83 -8.88
C ASN A 42 -19.14 29.05 -7.84
N LEU A 43 -20.43 28.93 -8.07
CA LEU A 43 -21.39 28.25 -7.19
C LEU A 43 -21.23 26.73 -7.18
N ALA A 44 -20.52 26.16 -8.16
CA ALA A 44 -20.33 24.72 -8.33
C ALA A 44 -18.99 24.20 -7.75
N GLN A 45 -18.04 25.06 -7.40
CA GLN A 45 -16.73 24.62 -6.90
C GLN A 45 -16.86 23.86 -5.57
N GLY A 46 -16.24 22.68 -5.50
CA GLY A 46 -16.27 21.76 -4.36
C GLY A 46 -17.65 21.12 -4.09
N LYS A 47 -18.62 21.29 -4.99
CA LYS A 47 -19.98 20.74 -4.85
C LYS A 47 -20.06 19.32 -5.37
N ALA A 48 -21.03 18.54 -4.87
CA ALA A 48 -21.19 17.15 -5.28
C ALA A 48 -21.62 17.07 -6.76
N ALA A 49 -20.85 16.32 -7.55
CA ALA A 49 -21.16 16.02 -8.94
C ALA A 49 -21.53 14.53 -9.13
N SER A 50 -22.46 14.27 -10.04
CA SER A 50 -22.93 12.93 -10.42
C SER A 50 -23.13 12.86 -11.93
N ALA A 51 -22.95 11.70 -12.53
CA ALA A 51 -23.06 11.52 -13.98
C ALA A 51 -23.86 10.25 -14.35
N SER A 52 -24.24 10.13 -15.62
CA SER A 52 -24.85 8.90 -16.18
C SER A 52 -23.91 7.70 -16.20
N GLY A 53 -22.62 7.94 -16.06
CA GLY A 53 -21.54 6.96 -16.01
C GLY A 53 -20.19 7.69 -16.01
N SER A 54 -19.12 6.99 -15.65
CA SER A 54 -17.75 7.50 -15.76
C SER A 54 -16.83 6.38 -16.25
N GLU A 55 -15.77 6.72 -16.98
CA GLU A 55 -14.75 5.79 -17.47
C GLU A 55 -13.46 5.89 -16.62
N GLY A 56 -12.99 4.76 -16.07
CA GLY A 56 -11.73 4.69 -15.33
C GLY A 56 -11.58 5.71 -14.20
N ASN A 57 -10.41 6.35 -14.12
CA ASN A 57 -10.05 7.36 -13.11
C ASN A 57 -10.59 8.78 -13.40
N HIS A 58 -11.66 8.92 -14.19
CA HIS A 58 -12.24 10.19 -14.59
C HIS A 58 -13.66 10.39 -14.01
N PRO A 59 -13.83 10.40 -12.67
CA PRO A 59 -15.13 10.48 -12.04
C PRO A 59 -15.77 11.87 -12.18
N ALA A 60 -17.09 11.91 -11.97
CA ALA A 60 -17.86 13.16 -12.01
C ALA A 60 -17.31 14.25 -11.06
N ALA A 61 -16.72 13.87 -9.92
CA ALA A 61 -16.19 14.82 -8.94
C ALA A 61 -15.09 15.75 -9.49
N ASN A 62 -14.37 15.30 -10.52
CA ASN A 62 -13.29 16.07 -11.14
C ASN A 62 -13.80 17.37 -11.78
N VAL A 63 -15.10 17.49 -12.12
CA VAL A 63 -15.61 18.72 -12.75
C VAL A 63 -15.82 19.89 -11.80
N THR A 64 -15.59 19.68 -10.51
CA THR A 64 -15.83 20.66 -9.45
C THR A 64 -14.63 20.82 -8.52
N ASP A 65 -13.51 20.16 -8.80
CA ASP A 65 -12.33 20.15 -7.93
C ASP A 65 -11.44 21.40 -8.09
N GLY A 66 -11.70 22.23 -9.12
CA GLY A 66 -10.95 23.44 -9.40
C GLY A 66 -9.61 23.18 -10.10
N ASN A 67 -9.37 21.94 -10.53
CA ASN A 67 -8.19 21.52 -11.27
C ASN A 67 -8.55 21.23 -12.74
N GLN A 68 -8.32 22.21 -13.62
CA GLN A 68 -8.57 22.05 -15.05
C GLN A 68 -7.79 20.87 -15.71
N GLN A 69 -6.77 20.28 -15.07
CA GLN A 69 -6.04 19.12 -15.62
C GLN A 69 -6.75 17.78 -15.35
N THR A 70 -7.58 17.68 -14.33
CA THR A 70 -8.45 16.52 -14.11
C THR A 70 -9.70 16.67 -14.99
N TYR A 71 -10.39 15.56 -15.25
CA TYR A 71 -11.63 15.59 -16.01
C TYR A 71 -12.53 14.42 -15.67
N TRP A 72 -13.82 14.63 -15.89
CA TRP A 72 -14.80 13.57 -16.02
C TRP A 72 -14.86 13.09 -17.48
N GLU A 73 -14.94 11.79 -17.67
CA GLU A 73 -15.20 11.14 -18.95
C GLU A 73 -16.36 10.17 -18.80
N GLY A 74 -17.41 10.31 -19.60
CA GLY A 74 -18.52 9.35 -19.65
C GLY A 74 -18.16 8.10 -20.44
N PRO A 75 -18.97 7.02 -20.38
CA PRO A 75 -18.71 5.77 -21.09
C PRO A 75 -18.52 5.96 -22.59
N ALA A 76 -17.51 5.29 -23.14
CA ALA A 76 -17.14 5.40 -24.54
C ALA A 76 -18.27 4.92 -25.49
N ASN A 77 -18.46 5.65 -26.58
CA ASN A 77 -19.48 5.43 -27.62
C ASN A 77 -20.94 5.46 -27.12
N ALA A 78 -21.21 5.99 -25.93
CA ALA A 78 -22.52 5.90 -25.27
C ALA A 78 -23.31 7.23 -25.26
N PHE A 79 -23.25 8.07 -26.29
CA PHE A 79 -24.04 9.31 -26.31
C PHE A 79 -25.56 9.07 -26.42
N PRO A 80 -26.42 9.86 -25.74
CA PRO A 80 -26.07 10.98 -24.86
C PRO A 80 -25.61 10.55 -23.47
N GLN A 81 -24.72 11.35 -22.88
CA GLN A 81 -24.29 11.25 -21.49
C GLN A 81 -24.62 12.54 -20.75
N TRP A 82 -24.86 12.46 -19.45
CA TRP A 82 -25.12 13.62 -18.61
C TRP A 82 -24.18 13.69 -17.40
N ILE A 83 -23.86 14.91 -17.00
CA ILE A 83 -23.19 15.21 -15.72
C ILE A 83 -23.91 16.36 -15.03
N ARG A 84 -24.08 16.25 -13.72
CA ARG A 84 -24.91 17.12 -12.88
C ARG A 84 -24.17 17.52 -11.61
N VAL A 85 -24.22 18.80 -11.27
CA VAL A 85 -23.75 19.32 -9.98
C VAL A 85 -24.95 19.65 -9.09
N ASP A 86 -24.94 19.22 -7.83
CA ASP A 86 -25.84 19.69 -6.76
C ASP A 86 -25.21 20.89 -6.05
N LEU A 87 -25.75 22.08 -6.25
CA LEU A 87 -25.26 23.34 -5.66
C LEU A 87 -25.47 23.39 -4.14
N GLY A 88 -26.21 22.43 -3.57
CA GLY A 88 -26.48 22.27 -2.15
C GLY A 88 -27.69 23.06 -1.64
N GLY A 89 -28.30 23.88 -2.49
CA GLY A 89 -29.51 24.67 -2.21
C GLY A 89 -30.01 25.38 -3.45
N GLU A 90 -31.25 25.91 -3.41
CA GLU A 90 -31.80 26.69 -4.52
C GLU A 90 -31.09 28.04 -4.63
N VAL A 91 -30.46 28.29 -5.77
CA VAL A 91 -29.75 29.54 -6.08
C VAL A 91 -30.17 30.07 -7.44
N LYS A 92 -29.99 31.37 -7.67
CA LYS A 92 -30.17 31.95 -9.00
C LYS A 92 -28.89 31.73 -9.82
N ALA A 93 -29.02 31.08 -10.97
CA ALA A 93 -27.95 30.90 -11.95
C ALA A 93 -28.34 31.55 -13.28
N ASP A 94 -27.37 32.16 -13.96
CA ASP A 94 -27.55 32.76 -15.29
C ASP A 94 -26.41 32.40 -16.27
N ARG A 95 -25.38 31.68 -15.80
CA ARG A 95 -24.23 31.33 -16.62
C ARG A 95 -23.56 30.04 -16.16
N VAL A 96 -23.03 29.29 -17.11
CA VAL A 96 -22.06 28.21 -16.86
C VAL A 96 -20.78 28.46 -17.64
N VAL A 97 -19.64 28.06 -17.07
CA VAL A 97 -18.35 28.04 -17.76
C VAL A 97 -17.83 26.61 -17.72
N LEU A 98 -17.53 26.08 -18.90
CA LEU A 98 -17.08 24.72 -19.09
C LEU A 98 -15.65 24.73 -19.57
N LYS A 99 -14.82 23.82 -19.05
CA LYS A 99 -13.42 23.69 -19.47
C LYS A 99 -13.09 22.25 -19.86
N LEU A 100 -12.05 22.11 -20.69
CA LEU A 100 -11.28 20.88 -20.89
C LEU A 100 -9.82 21.15 -20.49
N PRO A 101 -8.95 20.14 -20.38
CA PRO A 101 -7.55 20.36 -20.06
C PRO A 101 -6.92 21.30 -21.08
N ALA A 102 -6.22 22.32 -20.59
CA ALA A 102 -5.74 23.42 -21.44
C ALA A 102 -4.80 22.96 -22.56
N SER A 103 -4.16 21.80 -22.41
CA SER A 103 -3.23 21.17 -23.37
C SER A 103 -3.92 20.34 -24.46
N TRP A 104 -5.20 20.00 -24.33
CA TRP A 104 -5.92 19.14 -25.26
C TRP A 104 -6.18 19.80 -26.61
N GLU A 105 -6.18 19.02 -27.69
CA GLU A 105 -6.45 19.50 -29.03
C GLU A 105 -7.87 20.09 -29.18
N ALA A 106 -8.02 21.03 -30.11
CA ALA A 106 -9.28 21.71 -30.35
C ALA A 106 -10.37 20.71 -30.78
N ARG A 107 -11.56 20.81 -30.18
CA ARG A 107 -12.70 19.92 -30.43
C ARG A 107 -14.03 20.62 -30.21
N THR A 108 -15.10 20.00 -30.67
CA THR A 108 -16.47 20.47 -30.48
C THR A 108 -17.27 19.43 -29.72
N GLN A 109 -17.97 19.84 -28.65
CA GLN A 109 -18.94 18.99 -27.96
C GLN A 109 -20.36 19.55 -28.12
N ALA A 110 -21.29 18.70 -28.58
CA ALA A 110 -22.71 19.06 -28.68
C ALA A 110 -23.39 18.84 -27.33
N LEU A 111 -23.88 19.90 -26.70
CA LEU A 111 -24.45 19.82 -25.35
C LEU A 111 -25.58 20.82 -25.10
N ALA A 112 -26.51 20.45 -24.21
CA ALA A 112 -27.52 21.33 -23.62
C ALA A 112 -27.25 21.55 -22.13
N VAL A 113 -27.65 22.70 -21.60
CA VAL A 113 -27.61 23.01 -20.16
C VAL A 113 -29.04 22.94 -19.61
N GLN A 114 -29.21 22.21 -18.51
CA GLN A 114 -30.50 21.96 -17.88
C GLN A 114 -30.46 22.29 -16.39
N GLY A 115 -31.59 22.71 -15.83
CA GLY A 115 -31.75 23.08 -14.43
C GLY A 115 -32.89 22.33 -13.75
N SER A 116 -32.76 22.10 -12.45
CA SER A 116 -33.81 21.51 -11.61
C SER A 116 -33.69 22.01 -10.17
N THR A 117 -34.82 22.11 -9.46
CA THR A 117 -34.83 22.36 -8.01
C THR A 117 -34.94 21.07 -7.19
N ASP A 118 -35.50 20.00 -7.77
CA ASP A 118 -35.78 18.73 -7.09
C ASP A 118 -34.83 17.58 -7.46
N GLY A 119 -34.02 17.75 -8.50
CA GLY A 119 -33.01 16.77 -8.95
C GLY A 119 -33.57 15.65 -9.82
N THR A 120 -34.88 15.68 -10.13
CA THR A 120 -35.61 14.67 -10.92
C THR A 120 -36.24 15.24 -12.19
N THR A 121 -36.87 16.42 -12.10
CA THR A 121 -37.51 17.10 -13.23
C THR A 121 -36.60 18.23 -13.72
N PHE A 122 -36.11 18.12 -14.96
CA PHE A 122 -35.18 19.10 -15.54
C PHE A 122 -35.83 19.94 -16.63
N SER A 123 -35.66 21.26 -16.55
CA SER A 123 -36.00 22.20 -17.62
C SER A 123 -34.75 22.61 -18.39
N THR A 124 -34.89 22.89 -19.68
CA THR A 124 -33.76 23.34 -20.52
C THR A 124 -33.48 24.82 -20.26
N LEU A 125 -32.27 25.13 -19.80
CA LEU A 125 -31.77 26.50 -19.61
C LEU A 125 -31.10 27.03 -20.87
N SER A 126 -30.34 26.17 -21.55
CA SER A 126 -29.77 26.43 -22.89
C SER A 126 -29.96 25.22 -23.78
N ALA A 127 -30.48 25.44 -25.00
CA ALA A 127 -30.74 24.38 -25.97
C ALA A 127 -29.45 23.71 -26.45
N ALA A 128 -29.57 22.48 -26.97
CA ALA A 128 -28.44 21.71 -27.45
C ALA A 128 -27.73 22.40 -28.62
N GLN A 129 -26.44 22.70 -28.48
CA GLN A 129 -25.61 23.32 -29.51
C GLN A 129 -24.17 22.79 -29.44
N GLY A 130 -23.46 22.78 -30.58
CA GLY A 130 -22.03 22.48 -30.63
C GLY A 130 -21.20 23.61 -30.00
N GLN A 131 -20.47 23.30 -28.93
CA GLN A 131 -19.57 24.20 -28.23
C GLN A 131 -18.13 23.90 -28.63
N SER A 132 -17.41 24.91 -29.11
CA SER A 132 -16.02 24.75 -29.59
C SER A 132 -15.03 25.05 -28.46
N PHE A 133 -14.25 24.04 -28.09
CA PHE A 133 -13.13 24.14 -27.17
C PHE A 133 -11.84 24.24 -27.99
N ALA A 134 -11.06 25.30 -27.78
CA ALA A 134 -9.79 25.51 -28.47
C ALA A 134 -8.67 25.92 -27.49
N PRO A 135 -7.42 25.43 -27.65
CA PRO A 135 -6.30 25.81 -26.79
C PRO A 135 -6.05 27.31 -26.69
N ALA A 136 -6.29 28.04 -27.78
CA ALA A 136 -6.10 29.49 -27.84
C ALA A 136 -7.05 30.26 -26.89
N SER A 137 -8.19 29.68 -26.51
CA SER A 137 -9.10 30.21 -25.49
C SER A 137 -9.00 29.46 -24.16
N GLY A 138 -7.88 28.75 -23.93
CA GLY A 138 -7.67 27.93 -22.74
C GLY A 138 -8.65 26.76 -22.63
N ASN A 139 -9.12 26.22 -23.77
CA ASN A 139 -10.17 25.19 -23.82
C ASN A 139 -11.35 25.52 -22.90
N THR A 140 -11.81 26.77 -22.94
CA THR A 140 -12.90 27.28 -22.11
C THR A 140 -14.06 27.75 -22.99
N VAL A 141 -15.29 27.43 -22.57
CA VAL A 141 -16.54 27.87 -23.18
C VAL A 141 -17.43 28.48 -22.11
N THR A 142 -18.02 29.64 -22.39
CA THR A 142 -19.02 30.30 -21.54
C THR A 142 -20.39 30.22 -22.18
N ILE A 143 -21.42 29.84 -21.41
CA ILE A 143 -22.80 29.71 -21.88
C ILE A 143 -23.69 30.48 -20.91
N ASP A 144 -24.22 31.61 -21.38
CA ASP A 144 -25.20 32.42 -20.65
C ASP A 144 -26.63 31.96 -20.97
N PHE A 145 -27.52 32.08 -20.00
CA PHE A 145 -28.95 31.80 -20.14
C PHE A 145 -29.79 32.72 -19.26
N THR A 146 -31.10 32.76 -19.51
CA THR A 146 -32.02 33.56 -18.67
C THR A 146 -31.96 33.08 -17.22
N VAL A 147 -31.84 34.02 -16.27
CA VAL A 147 -31.78 33.74 -14.83
C VAL A 147 -32.84 32.72 -14.42
N ALA A 148 -32.40 31.62 -13.82
CA ALA A 148 -33.27 30.56 -13.31
C ALA A 148 -32.91 30.22 -11.86
N THR A 149 -33.91 29.90 -11.05
CA THR A 149 -33.70 29.30 -9.73
C THR A 149 -33.46 27.81 -9.89
N VAL A 150 -32.29 27.33 -9.51
CA VAL A 150 -31.85 25.95 -9.67
C VAL A 150 -31.10 25.49 -8.42
N ARG A 151 -31.24 24.20 -8.08
CA ARG A 151 -30.36 23.52 -7.13
C ARG A 151 -29.41 22.59 -7.87
N TYR A 152 -29.90 21.93 -8.91
CA TYR A 152 -29.12 21.02 -9.75
C TYR A 152 -28.95 21.63 -11.14
N VAL A 153 -27.71 21.63 -11.63
CA VAL A 153 -27.40 22.03 -13.02
C VAL A 153 -26.79 20.82 -13.72
N ARG A 154 -27.32 20.46 -14.90
CA ARG A 154 -26.96 19.27 -15.65
C ARG A 154 -26.56 19.62 -17.08
N LEU A 155 -25.42 19.09 -17.54
CA LEU A 155 -25.07 19.03 -18.95
C LEU A 155 -25.63 17.74 -19.53
N ASN A 156 -26.23 17.83 -20.72
CA ASN A 156 -26.60 16.66 -21.52
C ASN A 156 -25.84 16.72 -22.85
N ILE A 157 -24.79 15.90 -22.96
CA ILE A 157 -23.81 15.90 -24.05
C ILE A 157 -24.17 14.78 -25.04
N THR A 158 -24.36 15.14 -26.30
CA THR A 158 -24.81 14.24 -27.38
C THR A 158 -23.75 13.93 -28.41
N GLY A 159 -22.56 14.53 -28.33
CA GLY A 159 -21.43 14.18 -29.18
C GLY A 159 -20.16 14.97 -28.86
N ASN A 160 -19.01 14.41 -29.21
CA ASN A 160 -17.68 14.99 -29.07
C ASN A 160 -16.84 14.65 -30.32
N THR A 161 -16.20 15.65 -30.95
CA THR A 161 -15.41 15.42 -32.17
C THR A 161 -13.96 15.01 -31.92
N GLY A 162 -13.43 15.19 -30.70
CA GLY A 162 -12.05 14.87 -30.35
C GLY A 162 -11.85 13.45 -29.78
N TRP A 163 -12.91 12.88 -29.19
CA TRP A 163 -12.86 11.59 -28.52
C TRP A 163 -14.27 10.94 -28.52
N PRO A 164 -14.42 9.60 -28.56
CA PRO A 164 -15.72 8.94 -28.59
C PRO A 164 -16.46 8.94 -27.24
N ALA A 165 -16.23 9.90 -26.34
CA ALA A 165 -16.91 10.02 -25.04
C ALA A 165 -17.23 11.48 -24.69
N ALA A 166 -18.20 11.69 -23.79
CA ALA A 166 -18.46 13.01 -23.21
C ALA A 166 -17.35 13.33 -22.20
N GLN A 167 -16.76 14.53 -22.27
CA GLN A 167 -15.63 14.89 -21.39
C GLN A 167 -15.78 16.33 -20.87
N VAL A 168 -15.50 16.57 -19.59
CA VAL A 168 -15.51 17.92 -18.99
C VAL A 168 -14.46 17.98 -17.88
N SER A 169 -13.62 19.01 -17.86
CA SER A 169 -12.65 19.26 -16.78
C SER A 169 -13.18 20.14 -15.67
N GLU A 170 -13.88 21.22 -16.02
CA GLU A 170 -14.52 22.09 -15.02
C GLU A 170 -15.94 22.38 -15.47
N PHE A 171 -16.86 22.34 -14.52
CA PHE A 171 -18.26 22.69 -14.67
C PHE A 171 -18.62 23.78 -13.65
N GLU A 172 -18.34 25.02 -14.04
CA GLU A 172 -18.54 26.20 -13.22
C GLU A 172 -19.96 26.77 -13.42
N VAL A 173 -20.59 27.23 -12.34
CA VAL A 173 -21.95 27.80 -12.36
C VAL A 173 -21.92 29.19 -11.70
N TYR A 174 -22.53 30.19 -12.32
CA TYR A 174 -22.55 31.56 -11.81
C TYR A 174 -23.98 32.13 -11.75
N GLY A 175 -24.20 33.01 -10.77
CA GLY A 175 -25.45 33.77 -10.61
C GLY A 175 -25.41 35.16 -11.23
N PRO A 176 -26.56 35.85 -11.30
CA PRO A 176 -26.68 37.18 -11.90
C PRO A 176 -25.83 38.22 -11.18
N GLU A 177 -25.29 39.15 -11.97
CA GLU A 177 -24.61 40.35 -11.46
C GLU A 177 -25.55 41.10 -10.51
N SER A 178 -25.16 41.22 -9.24
CA SER A 178 -25.94 41.94 -8.24
C SER A 178 -25.88 43.44 -8.51
N GLY A 179 -26.93 43.97 -9.14
CA GLY A 179 -27.23 45.39 -9.14
C GLY A 179 -27.41 45.89 -7.71
N GLY A 180 -26.66 46.92 -7.33
CA GLY A 180 -26.59 47.44 -5.97
C GLY A 180 -27.93 47.85 -5.35
N GLY A 181 -28.06 47.54 -4.05
CA GLY A 181 -29.16 47.97 -3.18
C GLY A 181 -29.08 47.17 -1.87
N GLY A 182 -28.38 47.72 -0.88
CA GLY A 182 -27.95 46.99 0.31
C GLY A 182 -28.99 46.79 1.41
N ASP A 183 -28.67 45.87 2.32
CA ASP A 183 -28.85 46.13 3.75
C ASP A 183 -27.76 45.41 4.59
N GLY A 184 -27.14 46.20 5.45
CA GLY A 184 -26.28 45.96 6.62
C GLY A 184 -25.65 44.60 6.96
N GLY A 185 -24.31 44.55 6.92
CA GLY A 185 -23.50 43.66 7.76
C GLY A 185 -22.07 43.48 7.24
N GLY A 186 -21.13 44.33 7.67
CA GLY A 186 -19.77 44.38 7.12
C GLY A 186 -18.80 43.29 7.61
N GLY A 187 -17.90 42.88 6.69
CA GLY A 187 -16.47 42.61 6.96
C GLY A 187 -15.97 41.17 6.81
N ALA A 188 -15.26 40.87 5.70
CA ALA A 188 -13.90 40.28 5.64
C ALA A 188 -13.66 39.56 4.30
N ASP A 189 -12.88 40.17 3.41
CA ASP A 189 -12.33 39.51 2.21
C ASP A 189 -11.20 38.55 2.64
N GLY A 190 -11.45 37.23 2.53
CA GLY A 190 -10.46 36.18 2.78
C GLY A 190 -11.04 34.79 2.53
N SER A 191 -10.22 33.83 2.10
CA SER A 191 -10.61 32.42 1.94
C SER A 191 -10.57 31.69 3.29
N ASP A 192 -11.39 30.65 3.44
CA ASP A 192 -11.30 29.74 4.59
C ASP A 192 -10.09 28.81 4.45
N LEU A 193 -9.09 29.03 5.32
CA LEU A 193 -7.83 28.31 5.33
C LEU A 193 -7.86 27.05 6.21
N ALA A 194 -8.94 26.82 6.96
CA ALA A 194 -9.04 25.71 7.91
C ALA A 194 -9.63 24.43 7.30
N ARG A 195 -10.40 24.55 6.20
CA ARG A 195 -11.14 23.45 5.59
C ARG A 195 -10.21 22.30 5.17
N GLY A 196 -10.51 21.09 5.65
CA GLY A 196 -9.75 19.87 5.33
C GLY A 196 -8.32 19.81 5.89
N LYS A 197 -7.87 20.83 6.64
CA LYS A 197 -6.54 20.85 7.26
C LYS A 197 -6.46 19.94 8.50
N PRO A 198 -5.27 19.52 8.93
CA PRO A 198 -5.12 18.80 10.19
C PRO A 198 -5.71 19.58 11.37
N ILE A 199 -6.57 18.92 12.15
CA ILE A 199 -7.24 19.51 13.30
C ILE A 199 -7.18 18.57 14.51
N GLU A 200 -6.81 19.09 15.66
CA GLU A 200 -6.57 18.34 16.89
C GLU A 200 -7.40 18.90 18.04
N ALA A 201 -8.00 18.00 18.85
CA ALA A 201 -8.77 18.38 20.02
C ALA A 201 -8.14 17.85 21.31
N SER A 202 -8.31 18.55 22.42
CA SER A 202 -7.85 18.06 23.74
C SER A 202 -8.59 16.81 24.22
N SER A 203 -9.81 16.59 23.73
CA SER A 203 -10.66 15.45 24.04
C SER A 203 -11.82 15.38 23.06
N THR A 204 -12.48 14.22 23.02
CA THR A 204 -13.69 13.97 22.25
C THR A 204 -14.65 13.11 23.07
N VAL A 205 -15.96 13.21 22.85
CA VAL A 205 -16.95 12.23 23.30
C VAL A 205 -17.55 11.50 22.10
N PHE A 206 -17.69 10.17 22.23
CA PHE A 206 -18.29 9.31 21.20
C PHE A 206 -17.62 9.49 19.82
N THR A 207 -18.42 9.69 18.78
CA THR A 207 -18.00 9.86 17.38
C THR A 207 -17.87 11.32 16.97
N TYR A 208 -18.03 12.28 17.90
CA TYR A 208 -17.96 13.72 17.65
C TYR A 208 -16.52 14.23 17.63
N VAL A 209 -15.73 13.72 16.70
CA VAL A 209 -14.26 13.92 16.60
C VAL A 209 -13.86 15.25 15.97
N ALA A 210 -12.63 15.70 16.21
CA ALA A 210 -12.10 17.00 15.79
C ALA A 210 -12.27 17.29 14.28
N ARG A 211 -12.05 16.29 13.41
CA ARG A 211 -12.20 16.41 11.95
C ARG A 211 -13.59 16.85 11.49
N ASN A 212 -14.62 16.59 12.30
CA ASN A 212 -15.98 17.01 11.99
C ASN A 212 -16.16 18.54 12.08
N ALA A 213 -15.18 19.27 12.63
CA ALA A 213 -15.24 20.71 12.81
C ALA A 213 -14.55 21.48 11.67
N ASN A 214 -14.06 20.83 10.62
CA ASN A 214 -13.53 21.50 9.43
C ASN A 214 -13.72 20.67 8.15
N ASP A 215 -14.69 19.74 8.16
CA ASP A 215 -15.08 18.92 7.01
C ASP A 215 -16.03 19.69 6.07
N GLY A 216 -16.47 20.89 6.48
CA GLY A 216 -17.37 21.71 5.71
C GLY A 216 -18.84 21.31 5.80
N ASN A 217 -19.19 20.46 6.76
CA ASN A 217 -20.53 19.93 6.97
C ASN A 217 -21.04 20.31 8.36
N THR A 218 -21.92 21.32 8.43
CA THR A 218 -22.50 21.74 9.72
C THR A 218 -23.47 20.74 10.36
N ALA A 219 -23.75 19.60 9.72
CA ALA A 219 -24.54 18.52 10.30
C ALA A 219 -23.70 17.57 11.17
N THR A 220 -22.40 17.47 10.91
CA THR A 220 -21.42 16.82 11.78
C THR A 220 -20.85 17.85 12.76
N TYR A 221 -20.29 17.40 13.87
CA TYR A 221 -19.65 18.29 14.83
C TYR A 221 -18.63 17.57 15.71
N TRP A 222 -17.71 18.35 16.26
CA TRP A 222 -16.84 17.97 17.37
C TRP A 222 -17.49 18.30 18.71
N GLU A 223 -17.34 17.41 19.71
CA GLU A 223 -17.71 17.67 21.10
C GLU A 223 -16.63 17.18 22.07
N SER A 224 -16.18 18.06 22.97
CA SER A 224 -15.18 17.73 24.00
C SER A 224 -15.77 17.00 25.20
N ALA A 225 -14.95 16.26 25.95
CA ALA A 225 -15.36 15.56 27.18
C ALA A 225 -15.63 16.48 28.40
N GLY A 226 -15.26 17.76 28.33
CA GLY A 226 -15.45 18.73 29.41
C GLY A 226 -14.68 20.02 29.16
N HIS A 227 -14.60 20.89 30.18
CA HIS A 227 -13.93 22.18 30.09
C HIS A 227 -12.76 22.33 31.08
N PRO A 228 -11.72 23.13 30.78
CA PRO A 228 -11.50 23.78 29.48
C PRO A 228 -11.13 22.75 28.40
N SER A 229 -11.56 22.99 27.17
CA SER A 229 -11.20 22.19 26.01
C SER A 229 -10.57 23.04 24.92
N THR A 230 -9.77 22.40 24.06
CA THR A 230 -9.10 23.07 22.95
C THR A 230 -9.37 22.35 21.64
N LEU A 231 -9.51 23.12 20.56
CA LEU A 231 -9.58 22.65 19.18
C LEU A 231 -8.58 23.48 18.35
N THR A 232 -7.58 22.84 17.77
CA THR A 232 -6.44 23.48 17.10
C THR A 232 -6.40 23.06 15.64
N VAL A 233 -6.48 24.00 14.72
CA VAL A 233 -6.25 23.75 13.28
C VAL A 233 -4.83 24.18 12.90
N LYS A 234 -4.13 23.32 12.16
CA LYS A 234 -2.79 23.58 11.63
C LYS A 234 -2.91 24.02 10.18
N LEU A 235 -2.61 25.28 9.89
CA LEU A 235 -2.75 25.87 8.55
C LEU A 235 -1.63 25.44 7.58
N GLY A 236 -0.54 24.89 8.11
CA GLY A 236 0.67 24.47 7.37
C GLY A 236 1.78 25.52 7.49
N ALA A 237 1.48 26.75 7.10
CA ALA A 237 2.36 27.90 7.24
C ALA A 237 1.63 29.11 7.84
N ASN A 238 2.39 30.14 8.19
CA ASN A 238 1.83 31.40 8.65
C ASN A 238 0.83 31.96 7.64
N ALA A 239 -0.33 32.36 8.14
CA ALA A 239 -1.35 33.11 7.42
C ALA A 239 -1.65 34.42 8.12
N ASP A 240 -1.97 35.46 7.35
CA ASP A 240 -2.52 36.71 7.86
C ASP A 240 -4.04 36.53 8.04
N ILE A 241 -4.47 36.43 9.30
CA ILE A 241 -5.85 36.08 9.69
C ILE A 241 -6.66 37.35 9.91
N THR A 242 -7.85 37.40 9.31
CA THR A 242 -8.79 38.53 9.42
C THR A 242 -10.01 38.18 10.27
N SER A 243 -10.42 36.92 10.32
CA SER A 243 -11.46 36.46 11.25
C SER A 243 -11.43 34.96 11.48
N VAL A 244 -12.09 34.52 12.56
CA VAL A 244 -12.40 33.11 12.81
C VAL A 244 -13.92 32.99 12.87
N VAL A 245 -14.48 32.09 12.05
CA VAL A 245 -15.93 31.81 12.04
C VAL A 245 -16.15 30.48 12.73
N ILE A 246 -17.00 30.48 13.74
CA ILE A 246 -17.37 29.28 14.50
C ILE A 246 -18.85 29.04 14.23
N LYS A 247 -19.19 27.83 13.82
CA LYS A 247 -20.56 27.41 13.59
C LYS A 247 -20.91 26.24 14.49
N LEU A 248 -22.13 26.22 14.97
CA LEU A 248 -22.79 25.01 15.46
C LEU A 248 -23.82 24.56 14.42
N ASN A 249 -24.41 23.38 14.62
CA ASN A 249 -25.46 22.91 13.73
C ASN A 249 -26.62 23.93 13.70
N PRO A 250 -27.05 24.38 12.51
CA PRO A 250 -28.05 25.44 12.37
C PRO A 250 -29.48 24.99 12.66
N ASP A 251 -29.73 23.68 12.82
CA ASP A 251 -31.06 23.13 13.12
C ASP A 251 -31.61 23.75 14.42
N ALA A 252 -32.90 24.10 14.42
CA ALA A 252 -33.59 24.69 15.56
C ALA A 252 -33.59 23.78 16.81
N VAL A 253 -33.38 22.46 16.65
CA VAL A 253 -33.16 21.54 17.78
C VAL A 253 -31.90 21.91 18.58
N TRP A 254 -30.93 22.56 17.94
CA TRP A 254 -29.81 23.24 18.61
C TRP A 254 -30.25 24.60 19.12
N ALA A 255 -31.03 24.58 20.22
CA ALA A 255 -31.49 25.76 20.94
C ALA A 255 -30.36 26.75 21.24
N THR A 256 -30.69 28.01 21.56
CA THR A 256 -29.69 29.08 21.79
C THR A 256 -28.64 28.65 22.83
N ARG A 257 -27.35 28.80 22.49
CA ARG A 257 -26.21 28.49 23.36
C ARG A 257 -25.29 29.67 23.50
N THR A 258 -24.67 29.80 24.65
CA THR A 258 -23.54 30.70 24.86
C THR A 258 -22.32 29.86 25.16
N GLN A 259 -21.27 30.02 24.36
CA GLN A 259 -19.96 29.45 24.66
C GLN A 259 -19.00 30.56 25.07
N ASN A 260 -18.22 30.30 26.11
CA ASN A 260 -17.19 31.20 26.58
C ASN A 260 -15.85 30.78 25.97
N LEU A 261 -15.33 31.59 25.04
CA LEU A 261 -14.30 31.22 24.07
C LEU A 261 -13.12 32.19 24.13
N GLN A 262 -11.92 31.69 23.84
CA GLN A 262 -10.71 32.46 23.56
C GLN A 262 -10.08 31.96 22.25
N ILE A 263 -9.58 32.87 21.41
CA ILE A 263 -8.83 32.51 20.20
C ILE A 263 -7.35 32.77 20.45
N LEU A 264 -6.55 31.73 20.24
CA LEU A 264 -5.12 31.74 20.35
C LEU A 264 -4.48 31.48 18.98
N GLY A 265 -3.29 32.02 18.77
CA GLY A 265 -2.49 31.83 17.58
C GLY A 265 -1.06 31.44 17.92
N ARG A 266 -0.46 30.57 17.12
CA ARG A 266 0.96 30.24 17.20
C ARG A 266 1.63 30.50 15.86
N ASP A 267 2.66 31.34 15.88
CA ASP A 267 3.53 31.57 14.73
C ASP A 267 4.34 30.31 14.40
N GLN A 268 4.64 30.06 13.12
CA GLN A 268 5.36 28.87 12.67
C GLN A 268 6.76 28.68 13.32
N ALA A 269 7.38 29.76 13.83
CA ALA A 269 8.67 29.69 14.54
C ALA A 269 8.52 29.67 16.08
N ALA A 270 7.31 29.77 16.59
CA ALA A 270 7.03 29.83 18.03
C ALA A 270 6.63 28.46 18.59
N THR A 271 7.04 28.17 19.82
CA THR A 271 6.65 26.94 20.52
C THR A 271 5.36 27.09 21.35
N ALA A 272 4.95 28.32 21.66
CA ALA A 272 3.83 28.63 22.53
C ALA A 272 2.72 29.44 21.81
N PHE A 273 1.48 29.20 22.22
CA PHE A 273 0.32 29.97 21.77
C PHE A 273 0.27 31.35 22.44
N THR A 274 -0.20 32.34 21.70
CA THR A 274 -0.44 33.71 22.18
C THR A 274 -1.91 34.10 21.96
N SER A 275 -2.46 34.96 22.81
CA SER A 275 -3.86 35.38 22.71
C SER A 275 -4.06 36.32 21.52
N LEU A 276 -4.86 35.89 20.53
CA LEU A 276 -5.29 36.75 19.42
C LEU A 276 -6.58 37.50 19.76
N VAL A 277 -7.52 36.82 20.44
CA VAL A 277 -8.75 37.43 20.96
C VAL A 277 -8.92 37.01 22.40
N ALA A 278 -9.17 37.97 23.28
CA ALA A 278 -9.39 37.72 24.70
C ALA A 278 -10.66 36.90 24.94
N ARG A 279 -10.68 36.20 26.08
CA ARG A 279 -11.78 35.34 26.52
C ARG A 279 -13.09 36.15 26.64
N ALA A 280 -14.15 35.70 25.97
CA ALA A 280 -15.47 36.35 25.99
C ALA A 280 -16.62 35.35 25.76
N ASP A 281 -17.84 35.76 26.08
CA ASP A 281 -19.06 35.01 25.80
C ASP A 281 -19.57 35.29 24.38
N TYR A 282 -19.85 34.23 23.63
CA TYR A 282 -20.42 34.30 22.29
C TYR A 282 -21.71 33.50 22.20
N THR A 283 -22.76 34.15 21.71
CA THR A 283 -24.09 33.55 21.61
C THR A 283 -24.35 33.02 20.21
N PHE A 284 -24.64 31.72 20.14
CA PHE A 284 -25.09 30.98 18.97
C PHE A 284 -26.60 30.83 19.08
N ASN A 285 -27.33 31.44 18.14
CA ASN A 285 -28.78 31.45 18.13
C ASN A 285 -29.29 31.02 16.74
N PRO A 286 -30.03 29.90 16.64
CA PRO A 286 -30.46 29.38 15.34
C PRO A 286 -31.39 30.35 14.61
N ALA A 287 -32.13 31.21 15.33
CA ALA A 287 -33.06 32.17 14.73
C ALA A 287 -32.38 33.45 14.25
N SER A 288 -31.40 34.00 14.99
CA SER A 288 -30.84 35.32 14.67
C SER A 288 -29.52 35.27 13.92
N ASN A 289 -28.66 34.27 14.15
CA ASN A 289 -27.36 34.15 13.48
C ASN A 289 -27.10 32.75 12.92
N GLN A 290 -28.14 31.91 12.80
CA GLN A 290 -28.04 30.53 12.28
C GLN A 290 -26.93 29.75 13.00
N ASN A 291 -26.80 29.94 14.32
CA ASN A 291 -25.73 29.34 15.12
C ASN A 291 -24.33 29.60 14.57
N THR A 292 -24.09 30.78 14.00
CA THR A 292 -22.79 31.20 13.46
C THR A 292 -22.30 32.46 14.17
N VAL A 293 -21.05 32.45 14.60
CA VAL A 293 -20.36 33.59 15.19
C VAL A 293 -19.09 33.85 14.40
N THR A 294 -18.96 35.07 13.86
CA THR A 294 -17.72 35.56 13.24
C THR A 294 -16.99 36.45 14.23
N ILE A 295 -15.77 36.09 14.58
CA ILE A 295 -14.92 36.84 15.51
C ILE A 295 -13.82 37.51 14.70
N PRO A 296 -13.76 38.85 14.62
CA PRO A 296 -12.64 39.54 13.99
C PRO A 296 -11.33 39.19 14.70
N VAL A 297 -10.32 38.86 13.90
CA VAL A 297 -8.98 38.54 14.37
C VAL A 297 -8.00 39.44 13.62
N THR A 298 -6.96 39.89 14.30
CA THR A 298 -5.84 40.56 13.62
C THR A 298 -4.57 39.92 14.14
N GLY A 299 -3.96 39.07 13.32
CA GLY A 299 -2.75 38.37 13.71
C GLY A 299 -2.24 37.45 12.62
N ARG A 300 -0.96 37.07 12.74
CA ARG A 300 -0.31 36.07 11.91
C ARG A 300 -0.10 34.81 12.73
N ALA A 301 -0.54 33.67 12.20
CA ALA A 301 -0.34 32.38 12.85
C ALA A 301 -0.31 31.25 11.82
N ALA A 302 0.41 30.18 12.14
CA ALA A 302 0.38 28.91 11.43
C ALA A 302 -0.56 27.89 12.10
N ASP A 303 -0.82 28.05 13.40
CA ASP A 303 -1.86 27.32 14.11
C ASP A 303 -2.86 28.27 14.75
N VAL A 304 -4.14 27.96 14.64
CA VAL A 304 -5.22 28.67 15.33
C VAL A 304 -5.88 27.71 16.31
N GLN A 305 -5.91 28.09 17.59
CA GLN A 305 -6.53 27.30 18.64
C GLN A 305 -7.74 28.03 19.22
N LEU A 306 -8.89 27.36 19.18
CA LEU A 306 -10.06 27.73 19.94
C LEU A 306 -10.00 27.06 21.31
N GLN A 307 -10.03 27.87 22.38
CA GLN A 307 -10.12 27.38 23.76
C GLN A 307 -11.51 27.70 24.34
N ILE A 308 -12.20 26.66 24.83
CA ILE A 308 -13.60 26.72 25.27
C ILE A 308 -13.68 26.43 26.76
N PHE A 309 -14.26 27.35 27.54
CA PHE A 309 -14.31 27.28 29.00
C PHE A 309 -15.69 26.93 29.57
N SER A 310 -16.76 27.16 28.81
CA SER A 310 -18.12 26.75 29.18
C SER A 310 -19.04 26.74 27.96
N ASN A 311 -20.11 25.94 28.00
CA ASN A 311 -21.20 25.88 27.03
C ASN A 311 -22.54 25.73 27.77
N THR A 312 -23.54 26.58 27.50
CA THR A 312 -24.84 26.55 28.20
C THR A 312 -25.81 25.47 27.70
N GLY A 313 -25.46 24.70 26.66
CA GLY A 313 -26.34 23.69 26.04
C GLY A 313 -25.81 22.26 25.99
N ALA A 314 -24.59 22.00 26.46
CA ALA A 314 -23.99 20.67 26.54
C ALA A 314 -22.90 20.64 27.63
N THR A 315 -22.43 19.44 28.00
CA THR A 315 -21.38 19.27 29.03
C THR A 315 -19.97 19.60 28.53
N GLY A 316 -19.78 19.66 27.21
CA GLY A 316 -18.54 20.04 26.55
C GLY A 316 -18.68 21.19 25.56
N GLY A 317 -17.54 21.67 25.08
CA GLY A 317 -17.46 22.58 23.94
C GLY A 317 -17.86 21.85 22.66
N GLN A 318 -18.60 22.53 21.79
CA GLN A 318 -19.11 21.96 20.54
C GLN A 318 -18.77 22.88 19.39
N VAL A 319 -18.34 22.31 18.26
CA VAL A 319 -18.06 23.05 17.02
C VAL A 319 -18.44 22.18 15.83
N ALA A 320 -19.38 22.67 15.02
CA ALA A 320 -19.76 22.02 13.76
C ALA A 320 -18.85 22.48 12.61
N GLU A 321 -18.39 23.74 12.64
CA GLU A 321 -17.39 24.22 11.69
C GLU A 321 -16.52 25.31 12.35
N LEU A 322 -15.21 25.21 12.20
CA LEU A 322 -14.19 26.18 12.57
C LEU A 322 -13.51 26.65 11.29
N GLN A 323 -13.85 27.86 10.86
CA GLN A 323 -13.25 28.49 9.68
C GLN A 323 -12.21 29.51 10.13
N VAL A 324 -11.06 29.53 9.46
CA VAL A 324 -10.03 30.54 9.66
C VAL A 324 -9.94 31.36 8.39
N ILE A 325 -10.44 32.59 8.44
CA ILE A 325 -10.53 33.47 7.27
C ILE A 325 -9.29 34.33 7.22
N GLY A 326 -8.59 34.29 6.08
CA GLY A 326 -7.37 35.05 5.88
C GLY A 326 -6.73 34.83 4.52
N ALA A 327 -5.45 35.20 4.41
CA ALA A 327 -4.62 34.93 3.24
C ALA A 327 -3.28 34.31 3.68
N PRO A 328 -2.68 33.39 2.89
CA PRO A 328 -1.33 32.89 3.16
C PRO A 328 -0.32 34.04 3.31
N ALA A 329 0.54 34.00 4.33
CA ALA A 329 1.63 34.95 4.47
C ALA A 329 2.80 34.57 3.55
N PRO A 330 3.77 35.47 3.30
CA PRO A 330 4.92 35.15 2.47
C PRO A 330 5.73 33.98 3.02
N ASN A 331 5.84 32.90 2.25
CA ASN A 331 6.63 31.70 2.56
C ASN A 331 7.21 31.10 1.25
N PRO A 332 8.27 30.27 1.30
CA PRO A 332 8.73 29.49 0.17
C PRO A 332 7.69 28.45 -0.29
N ASP A 333 7.83 27.96 -1.51
CA ASP A 333 7.03 26.87 -2.07
C ASP A 333 7.86 26.21 -3.19
N LEU A 334 8.43 25.05 -2.92
CA LEU A 334 9.40 24.34 -3.73
C LEU A 334 8.70 23.24 -4.54
N THR A 335 8.74 23.39 -5.85
CA THR A 335 8.25 22.40 -6.80
C THR A 335 9.41 21.75 -7.55
N VAL A 336 9.21 20.54 -8.05
CA VAL A 336 10.01 20.02 -9.16
C VAL A 336 9.24 20.27 -10.46
N SER A 337 9.86 20.93 -11.44
CA SER A 337 9.16 21.32 -12.68
C SER A 337 9.54 20.49 -13.90
N ALA A 338 10.65 19.77 -13.85
CA ALA A 338 11.12 18.93 -14.95
C ALA A 338 12.14 17.88 -14.50
N LEU A 339 12.16 16.75 -15.21
CA LEU A 339 13.17 15.71 -15.09
C LEU A 339 13.77 15.39 -16.46
N SER A 340 15.07 15.11 -16.47
CA SER A 340 15.80 14.57 -17.63
C SER A 340 16.93 13.69 -17.13
N TRP A 341 17.60 12.94 -17.99
CA TRP A 341 18.71 12.07 -17.58
C TRP A 341 19.84 12.03 -18.59
N THR A 342 21.01 11.60 -18.13
CA THR A 342 22.21 11.43 -18.95
C THR A 342 22.92 10.13 -18.54
N PRO A 343 23.27 9.24 -19.49
CA PRO A 343 22.97 9.29 -20.94
C PRO A 343 21.47 9.28 -21.27
N ALA A 344 21.06 9.75 -22.45
CA ALA A 344 19.64 9.81 -22.85
C ALA A 344 19.02 8.41 -23.13
N SER A 345 19.85 7.44 -23.48
CA SER A 345 19.48 6.04 -23.71
C SER A 345 20.52 5.13 -23.06
N PRO A 346 20.53 5.04 -21.72
CA PRO A 346 21.54 4.27 -21.01
C PRO A 346 21.37 2.77 -21.24
N VAL A 347 22.46 2.02 -21.12
CA VAL A 347 22.45 0.55 -20.98
C VAL A 347 22.92 0.12 -19.60
N GLU A 348 22.78 -1.15 -19.25
CA GLU A 348 23.13 -1.69 -17.91
C GLU A 348 24.53 -1.37 -17.40
N SER A 349 25.47 -1.10 -18.30
CA SER A 349 26.86 -0.74 -17.98
C SER A 349 27.08 0.75 -17.71
N ASP A 350 26.12 1.62 -18.07
CA ASP A 350 26.21 3.06 -17.93
C ASP A 350 25.85 3.54 -16.52
N ALA A 351 26.66 4.43 -15.96
CA ALA A 351 26.24 5.22 -14.80
C ALA A 351 25.31 6.35 -15.28
N THR A 352 24.11 6.42 -14.72
CA THR A 352 23.08 7.38 -15.11
C THR A 352 22.91 8.47 -14.06
N LYS A 353 22.69 9.71 -14.50
CA LYS A 353 22.28 10.83 -13.64
C LYS A 353 20.92 11.34 -14.07
N VAL A 354 20.05 11.64 -13.11
CA VAL A 354 18.78 12.33 -13.32
C VAL A 354 18.94 13.80 -12.92
N ASN A 355 18.66 14.71 -13.84
CA ASN A 355 18.67 16.14 -13.60
C ASN A 355 17.25 16.60 -13.22
N ALA A 356 17.04 16.93 -11.95
CA ALA A 356 15.78 17.48 -11.44
C ALA A 356 15.82 19.00 -11.45
N THR A 357 14.84 19.65 -12.08
CA THR A 357 14.71 21.11 -12.05
C THR A 357 13.81 21.50 -10.89
N VAL A 358 14.41 22.01 -9.82
CA VAL A 358 13.72 22.50 -8.63
C VAL A 358 13.42 23.99 -8.81
N ARG A 359 12.23 24.43 -8.42
CA ARG A 359 11.78 25.82 -8.51
C ARG A 359 11.10 26.26 -7.23
N ASN A 360 11.48 27.41 -6.71
CA ASN A 360 10.71 28.10 -5.66
C ASN A 360 9.63 28.96 -6.34
N VAL A 361 8.38 28.54 -6.32
CA VAL A 361 7.21 29.30 -6.81
C VAL A 361 6.60 30.21 -5.75
N GLY A 362 7.05 30.09 -4.50
CA GLY A 362 6.59 30.88 -3.36
C GLY A 362 7.07 32.33 -3.40
N THR A 363 6.57 33.10 -2.44
CA THR A 363 6.79 34.55 -2.36
C THR A 363 7.96 34.93 -1.44
N ALA A 364 8.54 33.97 -0.72
CA ALA A 364 9.75 34.15 0.10
C ALA A 364 10.90 33.22 -0.37
N ALA A 365 12.13 33.52 0.07
CA ALA A 365 13.31 32.72 -0.28
C ALA A 365 13.36 31.41 0.53
N ALA A 366 13.62 30.28 -0.14
CA ALA A 366 13.83 28.97 0.46
C ALA A 366 15.28 28.82 0.96
N GLY A 367 15.44 28.17 2.12
CA GLY A 367 16.73 27.69 2.59
C GLY A 367 17.30 26.58 1.70
N ALA A 368 18.53 26.14 1.99
CA ALA A 368 19.08 24.96 1.33
C ALA A 368 18.39 23.68 1.83
N THR A 369 18.14 22.73 0.95
CA THR A 369 17.50 21.43 1.24
C THR A 369 18.10 20.34 0.35
N THR A 370 17.39 19.24 0.10
CA THR A 370 17.76 18.14 -0.79
C THR A 370 16.64 17.83 -1.78
N VAL A 371 17.00 17.12 -2.85
CA VAL A 371 16.04 16.50 -3.77
C VAL A 371 16.36 15.02 -3.88
N ASN A 372 15.35 14.18 -3.71
CA ASN A 372 15.43 12.73 -3.95
C ASN A 372 14.92 12.44 -5.35
N VAL A 373 15.59 11.51 -6.05
CA VAL A 373 15.06 10.90 -7.28
C VAL A 373 14.73 9.45 -6.98
N SER A 374 13.53 9.04 -7.34
CA SER A 374 13.05 7.67 -7.24
C SER A 374 12.87 7.03 -8.62
N LEU A 375 13.21 5.75 -8.72
CA LEU A 375 12.95 4.92 -9.90
C LEU A 375 11.97 3.81 -9.51
N GLY A 376 10.80 3.79 -10.13
CA GLY A 376 9.73 2.86 -9.76
C GLY A 376 9.32 2.98 -8.29
N GLY A 377 9.33 4.21 -7.73
CA GLY A 377 8.98 4.51 -6.35
C GLY A 377 10.09 4.35 -5.30
N VAL A 378 11.23 3.72 -5.62
CA VAL A 378 12.36 3.58 -4.68
C VAL A 378 13.37 4.70 -4.87
N VAL A 379 13.80 5.37 -3.78
CA VAL A 379 14.83 6.42 -3.83
C VAL A 379 16.13 5.84 -4.40
N ALA A 380 16.47 6.28 -5.60
CA ALA A 380 17.61 5.84 -6.39
C ALA A 380 18.86 6.69 -6.14
N GLY A 381 18.67 7.92 -5.66
CA GLY A 381 19.74 8.84 -5.27
C GLY A 381 19.18 10.13 -4.69
N SER A 382 20.03 10.93 -4.07
CA SER A 382 19.70 12.26 -3.55
C SER A 382 20.83 13.25 -3.83
N ALA A 383 20.49 14.54 -3.90
CA ALA A 383 21.46 15.60 -4.08
C ALA A 383 21.06 16.88 -3.33
N PRO A 384 22.03 17.72 -2.89
CA PRO A 384 21.74 18.97 -2.23
C PRO A 384 21.16 20.01 -3.20
N VAL A 385 20.13 20.70 -2.74
CA VAL A 385 19.53 21.89 -3.37
C VAL A 385 20.02 23.11 -2.61
N SER A 386 20.74 24.01 -3.27
CA SER A 386 21.16 25.28 -2.65
C SER A 386 19.97 26.20 -2.42
N ALA A 387 20.11 27.19 -1.54
CA ALA A 387 19.05 28.17 -1.27
C ALA A 387 18.53 28.83 -2.57
N LEU A 388 17.20 28.96 -2.68
CA LEU A 388 16.51 29.49 -3.87
C LEU A 388 15.71 30.74 -3.51
N ALA A 389 16.01 31.85 -4.18
CA ALA A 389 15.18 33.06 -4.10
C ALA A 389 13.77 32.80 -4.63
N ALA A 390 12.79 33.61 -4.21
CA ALA A 390 11.42 33.57 -4.73
C ALA A 390 11.42 33.65 -6.27
N GLY A 391 10.72 32.72 -6.93
CA GLY A 391 10.65 32.60 -8.38
C GLY A 391 11.85 31.95 -9.08
N ALA A 392 12.95 31.66 -8.36
CA ALA A 392 14.16 31.08 -8.94
C ALA A 392 14.08 29.56 -9.14
N SER A 393 14.90 29.04 -10.06
CA SER A 393 15.04 27.60 -10.32
C SER A 393 16.50 27.16 -10.36
N ALA A 394 16.76 25.90 -10.03
CA ALA A 394 18.05 25.24 -10.19
C ALA A 394 17.86 23.83 -10.74
N THR A 395 18.73 23.42 -11.68
CA THR A 395 18.80 22.03 -12.14
C THR A 395 19.85 21.28 -11.33
N VAL A 396 19.41 20.27 -10.60
CA VAL A 396 20.20 19.50 -9.66
C VAL A 396 20.46 18.09 -10.22
N PRO A 397 21.71 17.72 -10.52
CA PRO A 397 22.05 16.39 -10.98
C PRO A 397 22.11 15.40 -9.81
N VAL A 398 21.25 14.39 -9.85
CA VAL A 398 21.19 13.28 -8.89
C VAL A 398 21.82 12.04 -9.53
N ASP A 399 22.86 11.49 -8.90
CA ASP A 399 23.49 10.26 -9.36
C ASP A 399 22.64 9.06 -8.96
N ILE A 400 22.16 8.31 -9.95
CA ILE A 400 21.38 7.09 -9.74
C ILE A 400 22.19 5.84 -10.09
N GLY A 401 23.49 5.96 -10.39
CA GLY A 401 24.36 4.82 -10.67
C GLY A 401 23.94 3.99 -11.88
N LYS A 402 24.37 2.72 -11.90
CA LYS A 402 24.00 1.74 -12.93
C LYS A 402 22.65 1.11 -12.60
N ARG A 403 21.86 0.78 -13.63
CA ARG A 403 20.54 0.18 -13.48
C ARG A 403 20.40 -1.06 -14.37
N PRO A 404 19.70 -2.12 -13.93
CA PRO A 404 19.36 -3.25 -14.80
C PRO A 404 18.59 -2.79 -16.05
N ALA A 405 18.53 -3.63 -17.08
CA ALA A 405 17.70 -3.33 -18.24
C ALA A 405 16.23 -3.30 -17.82
N GLY A 406 15.49 -2.29 -18.27
CA GLY A 406 14.11 -2.09 -17.88
C GLY A 406 13.59 -0.70 -18.18
N SER A 407 12.28 -0.52 -18.04
CA SER A 407 11.63 0.78 -18.05
C SER A 407 11.42 1.22 -16.60
N TYR A 408 11.83 2.44 -16.27
CA TYR A 408 11.72 2.99 -14.92
C TYR A 408 10.94 4.30 -14.94
N ARG A 409 9.80 4.33 -14.24
CA ARG A 409 9.12 5.58 -13.92
C ARG A 409 10.02 6.43 -13.03
N VAL A 410 10.33 7.65 -13.46
CA VAL A 410 11.23 8.57 -12.72
C VAL A 410 10.41 9.61 -12.00
N THR A 411 10.53 9.68 -10.68
CA THR A 411 9.91 10.72 -9.84
C THR A 411 11.00 11.46 -9.08
N ALA A 412 10.81 12.74 -8.79
CA ALA A 412 11.67 13.49 -7.90
C ALA A 412 10.85 14.26 -6.87
N LEU A 413 11.36 14.33 -5.65
CA LEU A 413 10.75 15.02 -4.51
C LEU A 413 11.78 15.98 -3.91
N VAL A 414 11.48 17.28 -3.93
CA VAL A 414 12.28 18.29 -3.23
C VAL A 414 11.84 18.41 -1.77
N ASP A 415 12.80 18.71 -0.89
CA ASP A 415 12.63 18.77 0.57
C ASP A 415 11.94 17.54 1.18
N PRO A 416 12.43 16.32 0.89
CA PRO A 416 11.79 15.07 1.32
C PRO A 416 11.74 14.89 2.85
N THR A 417 12.47 15.72 3.60
CA THR A 417 12.49 15.72 5.07
C THR A 417 11.64 16.83 5.69
N ASP A 418 10.94 17.60 4.88
CA ASP A 418 10.06 18.71 5.31
C ASP A 418 10.78 19.68 6.26
N THR A 419 11.97 20.11 5.85
CA THR A 419 12.83 21.00 6.66
C THR A 419 12.59 22.48 6.38
N ILE A 420 12.01 22.78 5.23
CA ILE A 420 11.54 24.10 4.83
C ILE A 420 10.04 24.11 5.09
N VAL A 421 9.56 25.09 5.85
CA VAL A 421 8.10 25.30 5.99
C VAL A 421 7.62 25.99 4.72
N GLU A 422 6.68 25.40 3.99
CA GLU A 422 6.26 25.84 2.66
C GLU A 422 4.81 26.33 2.64
N GLN A 423 4.39 27.02 1.57
CA GLN A 423 2.98 27.38 1.38
C GLN A 423 2.12 26.14 1.03
N ASP A 424 2.72 25.21 0.30
CA ASP A 424 2.09 23.99 -0.19
C ASP A 424 3.17 22.89 -0.28
N ASN A 425 3.04 21.87 0.56
CA ASN A 425 3.96 20.73 0.59
C ASN A 425 3.53 19.61 -0.39
N ASP A 426 2.30 19.67 -0.92
CA ASP A 426 1.73 18.61 -1.73
C ASP A 426 2.23 18.68 -3.19
N ASN A 427 2.90 19.77 -3.56
CA ASN A 427 3.37 20.04 -4.92
C ASN A 427 4.90 19.81 -5.12
N ASN A 428 5.60 19.32 -4.09
CA ASN A 428 7.05 19.11 -4.12
C ASN A 428 7.50 17.96 -5.02
N SER A 429 6.56 17.13 -5.48
CA SER A 429 6.84 15.94 -6.28
C SER A 429 6.57 16.17 -7.77
N PHE A 430 7.43 15.62 -8.61
CA PHE A 430 7.21 15.58 -10.06
C PHE A 430 7.57 14.22 -10.63
N THR A 431 6.71 13.69 -11.48
CA THR A 431 6.96 12.45 -12.21
C THR A 431 7.21 12.77 -13.69
N ALA A 432 8.28 12.20 -14.24
CA ALA A 432 8.64 12.37 -15.63
C ALA A 432 7.51 11.84 -16.55
N PRO A 433 7.23 12.53 -17.67
CA PRO A 433 6.17 12.12 -18.60
C PRO A 433 6.54 10.89 -19.44
N SER A 434 7.81 10.48 -19.42
CA SER A 434 8.30 9.27 -20.06
C SER A 434 9.17 8.50 -19.09
N ASP A 435 9.21 7.18 -19.24
CA ASP A 435 10.11 6.34 -18.46
C ASP A 435 11.57 6.51 -18.88
N LEU A 436 12.46 6.33 -17.91
CA LEU A 436 13.86 6.03 -18.15
C LEU A 436 13.96 4.59 -18.65
N VAL A 437 14.21 4.41 -19.95
CA VAL A 437 14.45 3.09 -20.54
C VAL A 437 15.94 2.78 -20.53
N VAL A 438 16.32 1.79 -19.74
CA VAL A 438 17.67 1.24 -19.69
C VAL A 438 17.71 0.02 -20.61
N GLY A 439 18.54 0.08 -21.65
CA GLY A 439 18.73 -1.02 -22.58
C GLY A 439 19.65 -2.11 -22.04
N GLN A 440 19.60 -3.28 -22.67
CA GLN A 440 20.55 -4.35 -22.38
C GLN A 440 21.96 -3.97 -22.87
N SER A 441 22.98 -4.33 -22.11
CA SER A 441 24.36 -4.14 -22.58
C SER A 441 24.67 -5.03 -23.79
N PRO A 442 25.51 -4.58 -24.74
CA PRO A 442 25.97 -5.44 -25.84
C PRO A 442 26.78 -6.65 -25.34
N GLY A 443 26.43 -7.87 -25.77
CA GLY A 443 27.12 -9.11 -25.39
C GLY A 443 26.17 -10.28 -25.08
N PRO A 444 26.71 -11.48 -24.76
CA PRO A 444 25.93 -12.62 -24.27
C PRO A 444 25.47 -12.42 -22.81
N ASP A 445 24.39 -13.12 -22.43
CA ASP A 445 23.83 -13.13 -21.07
C ASP A 445 23.04 -14.42 -20.85
N LEU A 446 23.64 -15.39 -20.18
CA LEU A 446 23.07 -16.69 -19.87
C LEU A 446 22.26 -16.60 -18.57
N GLN A 447 21.16 -17.33 -18.53
CA GLN A 447 20.24 -17.37 -17.42
C GLN A 447 19.67 -18.78 -17.30
N VAL A 448 19.65 -19.34 -16.10
CA VAL A 448 18.94 -20.60 -15.87
C VAL A 448 17.46 -20.30 -15.57
N LEU A 449 16.55 -20.90 -16.33
CA LEU A 449 15.10 -20.70 -16.19
C LEU A 449 14.43 -21.76 -15.31
N GLY A 450 15.01 -22.95 -15.20
CA GLY A 450 14.40 -24.04 -14.45
C GLY A 450 15.21 -25.34 -14.44
N ILE A 451 14.81 -26.25 -13.56
CA ILE A 451 15.41 -27.57 -13.38
C ILE A 451 14.31 -28.62 -13.27
N GLU A 452 14.39 -29.68 -14.06
CA GLU A 452 13.56 -30.88 -13.95
C GLU A 452 14.37 -32.06 -13.41
N SER A 453 13.76 -32.90 -12.58
CA SER A 453 14.36 -34.13 -12.06
C SER A 453 13.60 -35.36 -12.53
N THR A 454 14.32 -36.43 -12.90
CA THR A 454 13.75 -37.72 -13.27
C THR A 454 14.37 -38.84 -12.43
N PRO A 455 13.57 -39.56 -11.61
CA PRO A 455 12.14 -39.35 -11.36
C PRO A 455 11.86 -38.05 -10.58
N ALA A 456 10.67 -37.47 -10.75
CA ALA A 456 10.28 -36.23 -10.06
C ALA A 456 10.14 -36.39 -8.54
N ASN A 457 9.81 -37.60 -8.07
CA ASN A 457 9.67 -37.97 -6.65
C ASN A 457 10.51 -39.24 -6.36
N PRO A 458 11.84 -39.11 -6.19
CA PRO A 458 12.71 -40.26 -6.00
C PRO A 458 12.52 -40.90 -4.62
N ALA A 459 12.53 -42.23 -4.57
CA ALA A 459 12.68 -42.97 -3.31
C ALA A 459 14.12 -42.85 -2.79
N VAL A 460 14.31 -43.04 -1.47
CA VAL A 460 15.66 -43.09 -0.87
C VAL A 460 16.48 -44.18 -1.57
N GLY A 461 17.67 -43.80 -2.04
CA GLY A 461 18.59 -44.66 -2.80
C GLY A 461 18.37 -44.68 -4.32
N ALA A 462 17.34 -44.02 -4.85
CA ALA A 462 17.11 -43.95 -6.29
C ALA A 462 18.12 -43.03 -7.00
N ALA A 463 18.51 -43.38 -8.23
CA ALA A 463 19.33 -42.52 -9.08
C ALA A 463 18.45 -41.46 -9.76
N VAL A 464 18.84 -40.19 -9.67
CA VAL A 464 18.10 -39.02 -10.17
C VAL A 464 18.90 -38.33 -11.26
N ARG A 465 18.28 -38.06 -12.40
CA ARG A 465 18.81 -37.27 -13.53
C ARG A 465 18.20 -35.88 -13.53
N PHE A 466 18.92 -34.90 -14.11
CA PHE A 466 18.46 -33.52 -14.21
C PHE A 466 18.47 -33.00 -15.65
N THR A 467 17.50 -32.15 -15.98
CA THR A 467 17.49 -31.32 -17.20
C THR A 467 17.39 -29.86 -16.78
N VAL A 468 18.24 -28.99 -17.36
CA VAL A 468 18.33 -27.57 -17.00
C VAL A 468 18.00 -26.72 -18.22
N ALA A 469 17.04 -25.80 -18.10
CA ALA A 469 16.73 -24.84 -19.16
C ALA A 469 17.65 -23.61 -19.05
N VAL A 470 18.55 -23.41 -20.00
CA VAL A 470 19.50 -22.28 -20.06
C VAL A 470 19.14 -21.35 -21.20
N LYS A 471 18.78 -20.10 -20.91
CA LYS A 471 18.45 -19.05 -21.88
C LYS A 471 19.63 -18.10 -22.05
N ASN A 472 19.99 -17.78 -23.29
CA ASN A 472 20.80 -16.61 -23.58
C ASN A 472 19.88 -15.42 -23.83
N ARG A 473 19.65 -14.59 -22.83
CA ARG A 473 18.86 -13.35 -22.96
C ARG A 473 19.66 -12.21 -23.59
N GLY A 474 20.96 -12.38 -23.85
CA GLY A 474 21.87 -11.36 -24.40
C GLY A 474 21.60 -10.98 -25.85
N THR A 475 22.32 -9.98 -26.33
CA THR A 475 22.21 -9.46 -27.71
C THR A 475 23.11 -10.20 -28.71
N THR A 476 24.08 -10.98 -28.23
CA THR A 476 24.95 -11.82 -29.06
C THR A 476 24.97 -13.27 -28.58
N SER A 477 25.39 -14.20 -29.44
CA SER A 477 25.61 -15.60 -29.04
C SER A 477 26.73 -15.71 -27.99
N SER A 478 26.65 -16.71 -27.10
CA SER A 478 27.74 -17.04 -26.16
C SER A 478 29.03 -17.45 -26.88
N GLY A 479 28.95 -17.87 -28.16
CA GLY A 479 30.09 -18.03 -29.07
C GLY A 479 31.01 -19.23 -28.80
N VAL A 480 31.04 -19.76 -27.58
CA VAL A 480 31.83 -20.93 -27.17
C VAL A 480 30.98 -21.91 -26.37
N THR A 481 31.47 -23.15 -26.26
CA THR A 481 30.88 -24.16 -25.36
C THR A 481 31.17 -23.76 -23.92
N THR A 482 30.14 -23.76 -23.08
CA THR A 482 30.22 -23.47 -21.64
C THR A 482 29.93 -24.74 -20.82
N VAL A 483 29.97 -24.66 -19.48
CA VAL A 483 29.61 -25.78 -18.60
C VAL A 483 28.32 -25.46 -17.83
N THR A 484 27.29 -26.29 -17.98
CA THR A 484 26.15 -26.29 -17.05
C THR A 484 26.48 -27.22 -15.89
N ARG A 485 26.43 -26.71 -14.66
CA ARG A 485 26.69 -27.46 -13.43
C ARG A 485 25.42 -27.63 -12.63
N VAL A 486 25.17 -28.83 -12.09
CA VAL A 486 24.16 -29.08 -11.06
C VAL A 486 24.85 -29.54 -9.78
N VAL A 487 24.54 -28.88 -8.65
CA VAL A 487 24.96 -29.27 -7.31
C VAL A 487 23.75 -29.69 -6.49
N VAL A 488 23.77 -30.90 -5.94
CA VAL A 488 22.69 -31.43 -5.09
C VAL A 488 23.25 -32.42 -4.06
N GLY A 489 22.91 -32.25 -2.78
CA GLY A 489 23.32 -33.17 -1.71
C GLY A 489 24.84 -33.44 -1.68
N GLY A 490 25.66 -32.42 -1.95
CA GLY A 490 27.13 -32.53 -2.04
C GLY A 490 27.68 -33.17 -3.33
N THR A 491 26.82 -33.66 -4.22
CA THR A 491 27.20 -34.16 -5.55
C THR A 491 27.26 -32.99 -6.53
N THR A 492 28.33 -32.94 -7.35
CA THR A 492 28.47 -31.98 -8.45
C THR A 492 28.46 -32.72 -9.78
N LEU A 493 27.57 -32.33 -10.68
CA LEU A 493 27.43 -32.89 -12.03
C LEU A 493 27.69 -31.76 -13.04
N ASN A 494 28.56 -31.99 -14.03
CA ASN A 494 28.90 -31.00 -15.05
C ASN A 494 28.53 -31.54 -16.44
N THR A 495 28.10 -30.67 -17.35
CA THR A 495 27.80 -31.02 -18.73
C THR A 495 28.14 -29.87 -19.67
N ASP A 496 28.81 -30.20 -20.78
CA ASP A 496 29.14 -29.24 -21.82
C ASP A 496 27.85 -28.73 -22.48
N THR A 497 27.72 -27.41 -22.54
CA THR A 497 26.58 -26.69 -23.13
C THR A 497 27.06 -26.00 -24.40
N PRO A 498 26.57 -26.40 -25.58
CA PRO A 498 26.94 -25.75 -26.84
C PRO A 498 26.61 -24.26 -26.86
N PRO A 499 27.22 -23.46 -27.77
CA PRO A 499 26.90 -22.05 -27.90
C PRO A 499 25.40 -21.80 -28.08
N ILE A 500 24.84 -20.89 -27.28
CA ILE A 500 23.43 -20.52 -27.32
C ILE A 500 23.30 -19.20 -28.08
N ALA A 501 22.43 -19.16 -29.10
CA ALA A 501 22.15 -17.95 -29.87
C ALA A 501 21.44 -16.90 -29.01
N ALA A 502 21.58 -15.62 -29.35
CA ALA A 502 20.85 -14.53 -28.69
C ALA A 502 19.33 -14.80 -28.70
N GLY A 503 18.68 -14.65 -27.54
CA GLY A 503 17.26 -14.89 -27.32
C GLY A 503 16.83 -16.35 -27.21
N ALA A 504 17.71 -17.33 -27.46
CA ALA A 504 17.36 -18.75 -27.47
C ALA A 504 17.47 -19.40 -26.08
N THR A 505 16.71 -20.49 -25.88
CA THR A 505 16.79 -21.37 -24.70
C THR A 505 17.25 -22.77 -25.13
N ALA A 506 18.14 -23.38 -24.36
CA ALA A 506 18.61 -24.75 -24.54
C ALA A 506 18.27 -25.61 -23.30
N ASP A 507 17.67 -26.77 -23.52
CA ASP A 507 17.42 -27.76 -22.46
C ASP A 507 18.62 -28.70 -22.35
N VAL A 508 19.45 -28.49 -21.32
CA VAL A 508 20.70 -29.23 -21.09
C VAL A 508 20.41 -30.46 -20.24
N SER A 509 20.47 -31.64 -20.86
CA SER A 509 20.41 -32.93 -20.15
C SER A 509 21.73 -33.19 -19.42
N VAL A 510 21.71 -33.17 -18.09
CA VAL A 510 22.93 -33.24 -17.27
C VAL A 510 23.45 -34.68 -17.22
N ASN A 511 24.75 -34.85 -17.53
CA ASN A 511 25.48 -36.09 -17.46
C ASN A 511 25.68 -36.57 -16.01
N GLY A 512 25.35 -37.84 -15.76
CA GLY A 512 25.46 -38.48 -14.45
C GLY A 512 24.14 -38.53 -13.70
N THR A 513 24.22 -38.93 -12.43
CA THR A 513 23.05 -39.07 -11.54
C THR A 513 23.41 -38.70 -10.12
N TRP A 514 22.46 -38.14 -9.38
CA TRP A 514 22.52 -38.05 -7.91
C TRP A 514 21.78 -39.22 -7.28
N THR A 515 22.35 -39.84 -6.24
CA THR A 515 21.64 -40.87 -5.47
C THR A 515 20.85 -40.20 -4.36
N ALA A 516 19.53 -40.32 -4.41
CA ALA A 516 18.61 -39.66 -3.50
C ALA A 516 18.82 -40.08 -2.03
N THR A 517 19.04 -39.13 -1.14
CA THR A 517 19.22 -39.36 0.31
C THR A 517 18.00 -38.87 1.08
N ASN A 518 17.55 -39.61 2.10
CA ASN A 518 16.38 -39.25 2.90
C ASN A 518 16.44 -37.80 3.44
N GLY A 519 15.33 -37.08 3.34
CA GLY A 519 15.21 -35.65 3.66
C GLY A 519 15.09 -34.77 2.41
N GLY A 520 15.14 -33.46 2.64
CA GLY A 520 15.21 -32.47 1.56
C GLY A 520 16.64 -32.27 1.04
N ALA A 521 16.76 -31.98 -0.25
CA ALA A 521 18.00 -31.47 -0.85
C ALA A 521 17.68 -30.25 -1.72
N THR A 522 18.59 -29.27 -1.76
CA THR A 522 18.51 -28.16 -2.72
C THR A 522 19.33 -28.53 -3.94
N ILE A 523 18.73 -28.42 -5.12
CA ILE A 523 19.37 -28.56 -6.42
C ILE A 523 19.72 -27.15 -6.88
N ILE A 524 20.99 -26.87 -7.15
CA ILE A 524 21.46 -25.59 -7.70
C ILE A 524 22.01 -25.86 -9.09
N ALA A 525 21.41 -25.29 -10.12
CA ALA A 525 21.95 -25.30 -11.48
C ALA A 525 22.65 -23.98 -11.78
N THR A 526 23.79 -24.02 -12.47
CA THR A 526 24.58 -22.84 -12.86
C THR A 526 24.98 -22.97 -14.34
N ALA A 527 24.56 -22.03 -15.16
CA ALA A 527 25.06 -21.83 -16.53
C ALA A 527 26.48 -21.25 -16.48
N ASP A 528 27.30 -21.57 -17.47
CA ASP A 528 28.73 -21.21 -17.54
C ASP A 528 29.47 -21.29 -16.19
N ALA A 529 29.36 -22.43 -15.52
CA ALA A 529 29.93 -22.66 -14.19
C ALA A 529 31.48 -22.64 -14.13
N THR A 530 32.14 -22.41 -15.27
CA THR A 530 33.58 -22.22 -15.42
C THR A 530 33.98 -20.80 -15.82
N ASN A 531 33.00 -19.91 -16.01
CA ASN A 531 33.17 -18.50 -16.33
C ASN A 531 34.03 -18.28 -17.58
N VAL A 532 33.78 -19.07 -18.64
CA VAL A 532 34.53 -19.00 -19.91
C VAL A 532 34.00 -17.94 -20.87
N VAL A 533 32.75 -17.52 -20.69
CA VAL A 533 32.11 -16.42 -21.41
C VAL A 533 32.07 -15.23 -20.47
N ALA A 534 32.54 -14.07 -20.94
CA ALA A 534 32.31 -12.82 -20.21
C ALA A 534 30.91 -12.34 -20.54
N GLU A 535 30.04 -12.36 -19.53
CA GLU A 535 28.62 -12.09 -19.70
C GLU A 535 28.29 -10.65 -19.31
N THR A 536 27.22 -10.13 -19.88
CA THR A 536 26.75 -8.78 -19.52
C THR A 536 26.11 -8.74 -18.14
N ASN A 537 25.60 -9.88 -17.66
CA ASN A 537 25.19 -10.12 -16.29
C ASN A 537 25.67 -11.51 -15.85
N GLU A 538 26.51 -11.56 -14.83
CA GLU A 538 27.03 -12.83 -14.28
C GLU A 538 26.16 -13.34 -13.09
N THR A 539 25.23 -12.53 -12.61
CA THR A 539 24.51 -12.78 -11.34
C THR A 539 23.25 -13.64 -11.49
N ASN A 540 22.75 -13.80 -12.72
CA ASN A 540 21.56 -14.55 -13.09
C ASN A 540 21.86 -15.94 -13.66
N ASN A 541 23.12 -16.38 -13.60
CA ASN A 541 23.57 -17.67 -14.10
C ASN A 541 23.10 -18.87 -13.26
N ALA A 542 22.52 -18.66 -12.08
CA ALA A 542 22.13 -19.74 -11.17
C ALA A 542 20.62 -19.78 -10.88
N PHE A 543 20.08 -20.99 -10.75
CA PHE A 543 18.71 -21.26 -10.32
C PHE A 543 18.72 -22.39 -9.29
N SER A 544 17.85 -22.34 -8.29
CA SER A 544 17.74 -23.38 -7.26
C SER A 544 16.33 -23.92 -7.09
N ARG A 545 16.21 -25.22 -6.83
CA ARG A 545 14.94 -25.92 -6.57
C ARG A 545 15.11 -27.00 -5.49
N SER A 546 14.17 -27.10 -4.57
CA SER A 546 14.15 -28.19 -3.57
C SER A 546 13.62 -29.50 -4.14
N ILE A 547 14.17 -30.63 -3.67
CA ILE A 547 13.68 -31.99 -3.90
C ILE A 547 13.55 -32.73 -2.57
N VAL A 548 12.43 -33.45 -2.37
CA VAL A 548 12.19 -34.31 -1.20
C VAL A 548 12.49 -35.75 -1.57
N VAL A 549 13.17 -36.44 -0.67
CA VAL A 549 13.35 -37.89 -0.72
C VAL A 549 12.89 -38.47 0.61
N GLY A 550 11.86 -39.33 0.62
CA GLY A 550 11.33 -39.92 1.87
C GLY A 550 10.09 -39.22 2.41
N ARG A 551 10.03 -38.95 3.74
CA ARG A 551 8.86 -38.35 4.42
C ARG A 551 9.12 -36.89 4.81
N GLY A 552 8.04 -36.12 4.94
CA GLY A 552 8.09 -34.71 5.35
C GLY A 552 8.36 -33.75 4.18
N ALA A 553 8.44 -32.47 4.49
CA ALA A 553 8.79 -31.41 3.55
C ALA A 553 10.31 -31.23 3.42
N ALA A 554 10.74 -30.86 2.21
CA ALA A 554 12.09 -30.38 1.91
C ALA A 554 12.14 -28.89 2.18
N VAL A 555 12.45 -28.58 3.44
CA VAL A 555 12.66 -27.22 3.91
C VAL A 555 14.13 -26.81 3.75
N PRO A 556 14.42 -25.52 3.51
CA PRO A 556 15.78 -25.02 3.33
C PRO A 556 16.56 -24.84 4.65
N TYR A 557 15.87 -24.97 5.80
CA TYR A 557 16.46 -24.83 7.13
C TYR A 557 16.77 -26.19 7.76
N VAL A 558 17.71 -26.19 8.71
CA VAL A 558 17.95 -27.31 9.63
C VAL A 558 17.46 -26.92 11.01
N GLU A 559 16.69 -27.80 11.63
CA GLU A 559 16.15 -27.63 12.99
C GLU A 559 17.11 -28.24 14.02
N TYR A 560 17.32 -27.56 15.15
CA TYR A 560 18.19 -27.98 16.24
C TYR A 560 17.46 -27.88 17.57
N GLU A 561 17.28 -29.02 18.25
CA GLU A 561 16.63 -29.10 19.55
C GLU A 561 17.55 -28.59 20.68
N ALA A 562 17.01 -27.76 21.59
CA ALA A 562 17.79 -27.13 22.65
C ALA A 562 18.36 -28.13 23.65
N GLU A 563 17.64 -29.21 23.95
CA GLU A 563 18.09 -30.27 24.86
C GLU A 563 19.23 -31.13 24.28
N ALA A 564 19.40 -31.13 22.96
CA ALA A 564 20.48 -31.82 22.27
C ALA A 564 21.74 -30.94 22.15
N ALA A 565 21.60 -29.63 22.38
CA ALA A 565 22.67 -28.66 22.34
C ALA A 565 23.50 -28.65 23.63
N ARG A 566 24.59 -27.89 23.65
CA ARG A 566 25.32 -27.62 24.89
C ARG A 566 24.61 -26.49 25.63
N TYR A 567 24.23 -26.68 26.89
CA TYR A 567 23.54 -25.63 27.63
C TYR A 567 24.05 -25.47 29.07
N GLN A 568 23.85 -24.27 29.61
CA GLN A 568 23.92 -23.96 31.02
C GLN A 568 22.58 -23.34 31.42
N GLY A 569 21.67 -24.18 31.95
CA GLY A 569 20.29 -23.83 32.27
C GLY A 569 19.62 -25.01 32.96
N THR A 570 18.30 -24.98 33.09
CA THR A 570 17.51 -26.09 33.63
C THR A 570 16.81 -26.83 32.48
N LEU A 571 17.11 -28.11 32.31
CA LEU A 571 16.34 -28.97 31.40
C LEU A 571 14.92 -29.13 31.94
N LEU A 572 13.92 -28.86 31.10
CA LEU A 572 12.52 -29.15 31.35
C LEU A 572 12.15 -30.43 30.60
N GLU A 573 11.44 -31.33 31.27
CA GLU A 573 10.95 -32.58 30.68
C GLU A 573 9.47 -32.75 31.01
N THR A 574 8.72 -33.27 30.05
CA THR A 574 7.29 -33.52 30.23
C THR A 574 7.04 -34.57 31.30
N ASP A 575 5.92 -34.44 32.01
CA ASP A 575 5.47 -35.52 32.87
C ASP A 575 4.91 -36.69 32.02
N PRO A 576 4.89 -37.93 32.55
CA PRO A 576 4.44 -39.09 31.79
C PRO A 576 2.98 -39.05 31.34
N LEU A 577 2.12 -38.34 32.07
CA LEU A 577 0.67 -38.34 31.87
C LEU A 577 0.21 -37.22 30.94
N ARG A 578 1.01 -36.14 30.80
CA ARG A 578 0.70 -34.95 30.00
C ARG A 578 -0.69 -34.44 30.33
N THR A 579 -0.96 -34.32 31.63
CA THR A 579 -2.31 -34.04 32.13
C THR A 579 -2.85 -32.74 31.54
N PHE A 580 -4.06 -32.80 31.01
CA PHE A 580 -4.75 -31.62 30.50
C PHE A 580 -5.13 -30.67 31.65
N GLY A 581 -5.15 -29.36 31.40
CA GLY A 581 -5.57 -28.38 32.40
C GLY A 581 -4.52 -28.08 33.48
N HIS A 582 -3.23 -28.01 33.12
CA HIS A 582 -2.20 -27.35 33.92
C HIS A 582 -1.06 -26.84 33.03
N THR A 583 -0.37 -25.79 33.46
CA THR A 583 0.76 -25.21 32.71
C THR A 583 2.00 -26.09 32.80
N ASN A 584 2.42 -26.62 31.67
CA ASN A 584 3.67 -27.38 31.54
C ASN A 584 4.36 -27.02 30.21
N PHE A 585 5.49 -26.34 30.26
CA PHE A 585 6.20 -25.96 29.03
C PHE A 585 6.72 -27.18 28.25
N ALA A 586 7.17 -28.22 28.96
CA ALA A 586 7.76 -29.37 28.30
C ALA A 586 6.72 -30.23 27.58
N THR A 587 5.44 -30.23 27.97
CA THR A 587 4.39 -30.91 27.20
C THR A 587 4.19 -30.29 25.83
N GLU A 588 4.43 -28.98 25.67
CA GLU A 588 4.28 -28.23 24.41
C GLU A 588 5.60 -28.00 23.63
N SER A 589 6.73 -28.40 24.21
CA SER A 589 8.05 -28.33 23.58
C SER A 589 8.21 -29.42 22.51
N SER A 590 9.03 -29.17 21.49
CA SER A 590 9.53 -30.23 20.61
C SER A 590 10.36 -31.24 21.40
N GLY A 591 10.38 -32.49 20.95
CA GLY A 591 10.96 -33.59 21.73
C GLY A 591 10.32 -33.82 23.12
N ARG A 592 9.33 -33.01 23.50
CA ARG A 592 8.76 -32.84 24.85
C ARG A 592 9.79 -32.42 25.90
N LYS A 593 10.80 -31.65 25.47
CA LYS A 593 11.89 -31.14 26.31
C LYS A 593 12.32 -29.76 25.84
N SER A 594 12.82 -28.93 26.76
CA SER A 594 13.34 -27.61 26.43
C SER A 594 14.30 -27.14 27.51
N VAL A 595 15.03 -26.05 27.28
CA VAL A 595 15.99 -25.51 28.25
C VAL A 595 15.50 -24.16 28.79
N ARG A 596 15.39 -24.06 30.11
CA ARG A 596 15.02 -22.84 30.82
C ARG A 596 16.24 -22.06 31.32
N LEU A 597 16.27 -20.76 31.04
CA LEU A 597 17.27 -19.80 31.48
C LEU A 597 16.66 -18.81 32.49
N ASN A 598 17.05 -18.92 33.75
CA ASN A 598 16.57 -18.14 34.90
C ASN A 598 17.59 -17.14 35.46
N SER A 599 18.83 -17.13 34.97
CA SER A 599 19.87 -16.26 35.51
C SER A 599 20.82 -15.75 34.45
N THR A 600 21.38 -14.56 34.65
CA THR A 600 22.39 -13.98 33.75
C THR A 600 23.57 -14.92 33.58
N GLY A 601 24.05 -15.08 32.35
CA GLY A 601 25.11 -15.99 31.95
C GLY A 601 24.65 -17.41 31.56
N GLN A 602 23.37 -17.76 31.79
CA GLN A 602 22.81 -19.02 31.31
C GLN A 602 22.56 -18.99 29.79
N PHE A 603 22.76 -20.12 29.12
CA PHE A 603 22.73 -20.20 27.66
C PHE A 603 22.32 -21.56 27.10
N VAL A 604 22.00 -21.58 25.80
CA VAL A 604 21.96 -22.75 24.92
C VAL A 604 22.85 -22.49 23.70
N GLU A 605 23.78 -23.39 23.38
CA GLU A 605 24.80 -23.29 22.34
C GLU A 605 24.69 -24.45 21.34
N PHE A 606 24.28 -24.11 20.13
CA PHE A 606 24.06 -24.98 18.99
C PHE A 606 25.27 -24.96 18.06
N THR A 607 25.59 -26.07 17.41
CA THR A 607 26.65 -26.11 16.38
C THR A 607 26.01 -26.36 15.02
N SER A 608 26.18 -25.44 14.08
CA SER A 608 25.53 -25.54 12.77
C SER A 608 26.08 -26.69 11.92
N ALA A 609 25.20 -27.45 11.29
CA ALA A 609 25.49 -28.47 10.29
C ALA A 609 25.49 -27.91 8.85
N ASN A 610 24.89 -26.73 8.65
CA ASN A 610 24.82 -26.00 7.38
C ASN A 610 25.41 -24.58 7.54
N PRO A 611 25.85 -23.93 6.44
CA PRO A 611 26.03 -22.48 6.46
C PRO A 611 24.69 -21.80 6.77
N SER A 612 24.72 -20.65 7.42
CA SER A 612 23.48 -19.98 7.86
C SER A 612 23.65 -18.47 7.98
N ASN A 613 22.63 -17.73 7.57
CA ASN A 613 22.53 -16.28 7.71
C ASN A 613 21.16 -15.85 8.25
N SER A 614 20.37 -16.79 8.78
CA SER A 614 19.15 -16.52 9.52
C SER A 614 19.03 -17.44 10.72
N ILE A 615 18.15 -17.06 11.64
CA ILE A 615 17.75 -17.87 12.77
C ILE A 615 16.26 -17.69 13.03
N VAL A 616 15.54 -18.78 13.30
CA VAL A 616 14.24 -18.79 13.96
C VAL A 616 14.43 -19.43 15.34
N VAL A 617 13.86 -18.84 16.38
CA VAL A 617 13.92 -19.36 17.75
C VAL A 617 12.50 -19.62 18.23
N ARG A 618 12.16 -20.89 18.46
CA ARG A 618 10.92 -21.24 19.16
C ARG A 618 11.15 -21.09 20.66
N ASN A 619 10.41 -20.19 21.27
CA ASN A 619 10.70 -19.73 22.62
C ASN A 619 9.43 -19.42 23.42
N SER A 620 9.61 -19.31 24.73
CA SER A 620 8.60 -18.78 25.64
C SER A 620 9.23 -17.83 26.65
N ILE A 621 8.64 -16.64 26.78
CA ILE A 621 8.91 -15.66 27.83
C ILE A 621 7.60 -15.41 28.62
N PRO A 622 7.66 -14.83 29.82
CA PRO A 622 6.47 -14.57 30.62
C PRO A 622 5.46 -13.67 29.90
N ASP A 623 4.18 -13.96 30.07
CA ASP A 623 3.10 -13.04 29.73
C ASP A 623 3.07 -11.82 30.66
N ALA A 624 2.37 -10.77 30.23
CA ALA A 624 2.10 -9.60 31.06
C ALA A 624 1.09 -9.96 32.17
N PRO A 625 1.14 -9.28 33.33
CA PRO A 625 0.24 -9.57 34.45
C PRO A 625 -1.26 -9.55 34.13
N ASN A 626 -1.66 -8.78 33.09
CA ASN A 626 -3.04 -8.66 32.64
C ASN A 626 -3.28 -9.25 31.25
N GLY A 627 -2.34 -10.03 30.71
CA GLY A 627 -2.36 -10.53 29.33
C GLY A 627 -1.92 -9.48 28.32
N GLY A 628 -2.01 -9.84 27.04
CA GLY A 628 -1.55 -8.99 25.92
C GLY A 628 -0.05 -9.09 25.62
N GLY A 629 0.68 -9.92 26.36
CA GLY A 629 2.09 -10.23 26.12
C GLY A 629 3.09 -9.20 26.63
N THR A 630 4.35 -9.60 26.59
CA THR A 630 5.52 -8.73 26.82
C THR A 630 6.54 -8.93 25.71
N GLU A 631 7.45 -7.97 25.57
CA GLU A 631 8.65 -8.12 24.76
C GLU A 631 9.89 -8.11 25.65
N ALA A 632 10.86 -8.95 25.31
CA ALA A 632 12.16 -8.97 25.93
C ALA A 632 13.23 -9.30 24.88
N THR A 633 14.49 -9.20 25.26
CA THR A 633 15.59 -9.58 24.39
C THR A 633 16.34 -10.79 24.92
N ILE A 634 16.96 -11.54 24.00
CA ILE A 634 17.99 -12.54 24.31
C ILE A 634 19.22 -12.27 23.43
N SER A 635 20.41 -12.40 24.01
CA SER A 635 21.66 -12.11 23.31
C SER A 635 22.09 -13.32 22.45
N LEU A 636 22.38 -13.07 21.18
CA LEU A 636 22.89 -14.06 20.23
C LEU A 636 24.38 -13.87 20.00
N TYR A 637 25.13 -14.97 20.13
CA TYR A 637 26.55 -15.05 19.84
C TYR A 637 26.82 -16.05 18.72
N ALA A 638 27.88 -15.81 17.94
CA ALA A 638 28.45 -16.76 16.99
C ALA A 638 29.95 -16.92 17.28
N ASN A 639 30.39 -18.16 17.59
CA ASN A 639 31.77 -18.45 18.01
C ASN A 639 32.27 -17.50 19.12
N ASP A 640 31.49 -17.40 20.19
CA ASP A 640 31.73 -16.52 21.35
C ASP A 640 31.74 -15.01 21.06
N THR A 641 31.49 -14.58 19.82
CA THR A 641 31.38 -13.17 19.44
C THR A 641 29.93 -12.73 19.45
N PHE A 642 29.63 -11.62 20.14
CA PHE A 642 28.27 -11.05 20.15
C PHE A 642 27.86 -10.65 18.73
N VAL A 643 26.68 -11.09 18.30
CA VAL A 643 26.13 -10.78 16.97
C VAL A 643 25.09 -9.67 17.09
N ARG A 644 24.03 -9.92 17.87
CA ARG A 644 22.93 -9.00 18.11
C ARG A 644 22.08 -9.48 19.28
N LYS A 645 21.17 -8.63 19.75
CA LYS A 645 20.01 -9.07 20.52
C LYS A 645 18.88 -9.48 19.58
N LEU A 646 18.17 -10.55 19.92
CA LEU A 646 16.92 -10.97 19.29
C LEU A 646 15.77 -10.52 20.16
N THR A 647 14.75 -9.89 19.56
CA THR A 647 13.50 -9.58 20.23
C THR A 647 12.66 -10.85 20.32
N LEU A 648 12.23 -11.18 21.52
CA LEU A 648 11.28 -12.25 21.82
C LEU A 648 9.98 -11.61 22.29
N SER A 649 8.85 -12.20 21.92
CA SER A 649 7.53 -11.70 22.30
C SER A 649 6.67 -12.82 22.85
N SER A 650 5.82 -12.50 23.82
CA SER A 650 4.72 -13.37 24.25
C SER A 650 3.35 -12.88 23.80
N LYS A 651 3.29 -11.84 22.94
CA LYS A 651 2.03 -11.23 22.44
C LYS A 651 1.10 -12.27 21.79
N HIS A 652 1.68 -13.18 21.03
CA HIS A 652 0.95 -14.22 20.32
C HIS A 652 1.21 -15.60 20.93
N SER A 653 1.42 -15.71 22.23
CA SER A 653 1.38 -16.97 23.00
C SER A 653 0.47 -16.78 24.23
N TRP A 654 0.44 -17.76 25.13
CA TRP A 654 -0.34 -17.73 26.37
C TRP A 654 -1.85 -17.60 26.17
N LEU A 655 -2.50 -18.76 26.04
CA LEU A 655 -3.93 -18.89 26.23
C LEU A 655 -4.22 -19.57 27.56
N TYR A 656 -5.34 -19.24 28.17
CA TYR A 656 -5.67 -19.66 29.53
C TYR A 656 -7.03 -20.33 29.60
N GLY A 657 -7.09 -21.46 30.31
CA GLY A 657 -8.30 -22.22 30.58
C GLY A 657 -8.04 -23.71 30.66
N ASP A 658 -8.96 -24.43 31.29
CA ASP A 658 -8.90 -25.88 31.55
C ASP A 658 -9.86 -26.69 30.66
N THR A 659 -10.39 -26.08 29.61
CA THR A 659 -11.38 -26.67 28.68
C THR A 659 -10.79 -26.93 27.29
N ASP A 660 -11.42 -27.83 26.56
CA ASP A 660 -11.17 -28.18 25.16
C ASP A 660 -12.15 -27.48 24.19
N GLY A 661 -13.03 -26.59 24.66
CA GLY A 661 -13.98 -25.86 23.80
C GLY A 661 -13.29 -24.96 22.75
N PRO A 662 -13.80 -24.88 21.50
CA PRO A 662 -13.21 -24.11 20.37
C PRO A 662 -12.77 -22.69 20.72
N GLU A 663 -13.66 -21.96 21.37
CA GLU A 663 -13.49 -20.54 21.68
C GLU A 663 -13.53 -20.27 23.19
N ALA A 664 -13.26 -21.32 23.98
CA ALA A 664 -13.42 -21.26 25.44
C ALA A 664 -12.12 -20.88 26.18
N LEU A 665 -11.00 -20.82 25.46
CA LEU A 665 -9.75 -20.28 25.99
C LEU A 665 -9.75 -18.76 25.94
N THR A 666 -9.10 -18.13 26.90
CA THR A 666 -8.97 -16.67 26.96
C THR A 666 -7.51 -16.24 26.82
N ASN A 667 -7.27 -14.99 26.45
CA ASN A 667 -5.96 -14.34 26.51
C ASN A 667 -5.81 -13.48 27.78
N THR A 668 -6.67 -13.70 28.79
CA THR A 668 -6.60 -13.04 30.09
C THR A 668 -6.00 -14.01 31.11
N PRO A 669 -4.92 -13.65 31.83
CA PRO A 669 -4.25 -14.55 32.74
C PRO A 669 -5.17 -15.13 33.82
N GLN A 670 -5.20 -16.45 33.87
CA GLN A 670 -5.85 -17.25 34.92
C GLN A 670 -5.04 -18.56 35.12
N ALA A 671 -5.58 -19.52 35.86
CA ALA A 671 -4.94 -20.83 35.96
C ALA A 671 -4.86 -21.53 34.59
N ASP A 672 -3.97 -22.50 34.48
CA ASP A 672 -3.92 -23.45 33.38
C ASP A 672 -3.66 -22.81 32.01
N ALA A 673 -2.54 -22.10 31.93
CA ALA A 673 -1.99 -21.58 30.68
C ALA A 673 -1.50 -22.69 29.74
N ARG A 674 -1.67 -22.46 28.44
CA ARG A 674 -1.32 -23.32 27.30
C ARG A 674 -0.97 -22.46 26.08
N ARG A 675 -0.58 -23.08 24.97
CA ARG A 675 -0.06 -22.39 23.77
C ARG A 675 1.07 -21.44 24.18
N LEU A 676 2.03 -22.00 24.91
CA LEU A 676 3.03 -21.29 25.70
C LEU A 676 4.20 -20.77 24.85
N PHE A 677 4.35 -21.28 23.64
CA PHE A 677 5.46 -20.96 22.76
C PHE A 677 5.01 -20.11 21.58
N ASP A 678 5.92 -19.24 21.17
CA ASP A 678 5.86 -18.49 19.92
C ASP A 678 7.22 -18.60 19.21
N GLU A 679 7.33 -18.01 18.02
CA GLU A 679 8.57 -17.97 17.25
C GLU A 679 9.07 -16.54 17.09
N SER A 680 10.40 -16.38 17.09
CA SER A 680 11.05 -15.11 16.80
C SER A 680 12.15 -15.35 15.78
N HIS A 681 12.22 -14.52 14.75
CA HIS A 681 13.10 -14.75 13.62
C HIS A 681 13.94 -13.52 13.28
N ALA A 682 15.13 -13.73 12.72
CA ALA A 682 16.00 -12.66 12.26
C ALA A 682 16.92 -13.10 11.12
N LEU A 683 17.14 -12.19 10.17
CA LEU A 683 18.32 -12.23 9.30
C LEU A 683 19.56 -11.76 10.08
N LEU A 684 20.68 -12.40 9.79
CA LEU A 684 21.99 -12.13 10.38
C LEU A 684 22.84 -11.27 9.43
N PRO A 685 23.80 -10.49 9.94
CA PRO A 685 24.57 -9.54 9.13
C PRO A 685 25.51 -10.19 8.12
N THR A 686 25.74 -11.49 8.22
CA THR A 686 26.63 -12.25 7.34
C THR A 686 26.24 -13.72 7.30
N THR A 687 26.80 -14.46 6.34
CA THR A 687 26.69 -15.92 6.27
C THR A 687 27.80 -16.55 7.09
N TYR A 688 27.39 -17.29 8.12
CA TYR A 688 28.29 -18.08 8.95
C TYR A 688 28.52 -19.46 8.33
N PRO A 689 29.74 -20.00 8.36
CA PRO A 689 30.05 -21.32 7.81
C PRO A 689 29.49 -22.46 8.67
N VAL A 690 29.49 -23.68 8.12
CA VAL A 690 29.25 -24.93 8.87
C VAL A 690 30.17 -25.01 10.09
N GLY A 691 29.67 -25.55 11.20
CA GLY A 691 30.41 -25.72 12.45
C GLY A 691 30.42 -24.47 13.31
N THR A 692 29.73 -23.40 12.90
CA THR A 692 29.60 -22.20 13.73
C THR A 692 28.79 -22.51 14.98
N LYS A 693 29.27 -22.03 16.13
CA LYS A 693 28.57 -22.14 17.40
C LYS A 693 27.64 -20.96 17.62
N PHE A 694 26.35 -21.16 17.45
CA PHE A 694 25.32 -20.17 17.77
C PHE A 694 24.87 -20.33 19.21
N ARG A 695 25.08 -19.31 20.04
CA ARG A 695 24.71 -19.33 21.46
C ARG A 695 23.67 -18.26 21.76
N LEU A 696 22.50 -18.71 22.23
CA LEU A 696 21.48 -17.87 22.84
C LEU A 696 21.77 -17.78 24.33
N GLN A 697 22.06 -16.58 24.84
CA GLN A 697 22.48 -16.34 26.21
C GLN A 697 21.65 -15.23 26.84
N ARG A 698 21.27 -15.42 28.10
CA ARG A 698 20.65 -14.37 28.93
C ARG A 698 21.76 -13.49 29.51
N ASP A 699 21.97 -12.32 28.95
CA ASP A 699 22.95 -11.34 29.42
C ASP A 699 22.36 -10.27 30.35
N ALA A 700 23.20 -9.35 30.79
CA ALA A 700 22.75 -8.12 31.42
C ALA A 700 21.85 -7.33 30.44
N GLY A 701 20.66 -6.95 30.89
CA GLY A 701 19.65 -6.28 30.06
C GLY A 701 18.72 -7.23 29.29
N ASP A 702 18.95 -8.55 29.35
CA ASP A 702 17.96 -9.54 28.93
C ASP A 702 17.00 -9.77 30.13
N SER A 703 15.91 -9.00 30.12
CA SER A 703 15.12 -8.67 31.32
C SER A 703 13.94 -9.60 31.62
N ALA A 704 13.61 -10.58 30.76
CA ALA A 704 12.51 -11.49 31.07
C ALA A 704 12.81 -12.32 32.33
N ALA A 705 11.79 -12.60 33.13
CA ALA A 705 11.96 -13.36 34.37
C ALA A 705 12.56 -14.75 34.10
N PHE A 706 12.14 -15.38 33.00
CA PHE A 706 12.72 -16.60 32.45
C PHE A 706 12.70 -16.56 30.93
N TYR A 707 13.50 -17.43 30.33
CA TYR A 707 13.48 -17.75 28.91
C TYR A 707 13.40 -19.26 28.78
N ILE A 708 12.52 -19.78 27.95
CA ILE A 708 12.48 -21.20 27.61
C ILE A 708 12.80 -21.31 26.13
N ILE A 709 13.90 -21.98 25.83
CA ILE A 709 14.37 -22.22 24.47
C ILE A 709 14.04 -23.66 24.13
N ASP A 710 13.21 -23.84 23.11
CA ASP A 710 12.77 -25.14 22.63
C ASP A 710 13.70 -25.64 21.51
N LEU A 711 13.76 -24.88 20.42
CA LEU A 711 14.57 -25.20 19.26
C LEU A 711 14.98 -23.95 18.49
N ILE A 712 15.92 -24.12 17.57
CA ILE A 712 16.22 -23.13 16.54
C ILE A 712 16.15 -23.72 15.13
N ASP A 713 15.70 -22.94 14.16
CA ASP A 713 15.91 -23.24 12.72
C ASP A 713 17.06 -22.36 12.20
N LEU A 714 18.02 -22.95 11.50
CA LEU A 714 19.09 -22.22 10.81
C LEU A 714 19.01 -22.45 9.30
N GLU A 715 18.93 -21.35 8.55
CA GLU A 715 18.79 -21.35 7.08
C GLU A 715 19.91 -20.50 6.46
N GLN A 716 20.38 -20.89 5.26
CA GLN A 716 21.11 -20.00 4.38
C GLN A 716 20.13 -19.38 3.40
N VAL A 717 19.53 -18.25 3.81
CA VAL A 717 18.59 -17.47 3.02
C VAL A 717 19.31 -16.85 1.83
N ALA A 718 18.73 -16.99 0.63
CA ALA A 718 19.24 -16.33 -0.57
C ALA A 718 19.09 -14.80 -0.47
N PRO A 719 19.90 -14.01 -1.21
CA PRO A 719 19.63 -12.60 -1.41
C PRO A 719 18.20 -12.37 -1.93
N PRO A 720 17.59 -11.19 -1.68
CA PRO A 720 16.26 -10.89 -2.18
C PRO A 720 16.21 -11.01 -3.71
N ALA A 721 15.15 -11.62 -4.23
CA ALA A 721 14.95 -11.72 -5.66
C ALA A 721 14.77 -10.33 -6.28
N SER A 722 15.24 -10.15 -7.51
CA SER A 722 15.04 -8.93 -8.28
C SER A 722 13.64 -8.88 -8.90
N LYS A 723 13.04 -7.69 -9.00
CA LYS A 723 11.78 -7.46 -9.72
C LYS A 723 11.84 -8.04 -11.14
N PRO A 724 10.94 -8.96 -11.52
CA PRO A 724 10.81 -9.39 -12.91
C PRO A 724 10.46 -8.21 -13.81
N ALA A 725 11.00 -8.18 -15.03
CA ALA A 725 10.86 -7.04 -15.94
C ALA A 725 9.39 -6.76 -16.31
N GLU A 726 8.57 -7.80 -16.34
CA GLU A 726 7.14 -7.74 -16.64
C GLU A 726 6.27 -7.26 -15.47
N CYS A 727 6.76 -7.29 -14.22
CA CYS A 727 5.97 -6.92 -13.06
C CYS A 727 6.09 -5.43 -12.72
N THR A 728 5.01 -4.87 -12.18
CA THR A 728 4.93 -3.48 -11.68
C THR A 728 4.95 -3.49 -10.16
N SER A 729 5.75 -2.62 -9.56
CA SER A 729 5.91 -2.64 -8.11
C SER A 729 4.80 -1.90 -7.37
N ILE A 730 4.42 -2.38 -6.17
CA ILE A 730 3.49 -1.66 -5.28
C ILE A 730 3.96 -0.25 -4.90
N THR A 731 5.27 0.02 -4.94
CA THR A 731 5.85 1.36 -4.72
C THR A 731 5.49 2.35 -5.83
N GLU A 732 5.19 1.86 -7.03
CA GLU A 732 4.71 2.68 -8.15
C GLU A 732 3.25 3.14 -7.92
N TYR A 733 2.55 2.46 -7.00
CA TYR A 733 1.22 2.80 -6.52
C TYR A 733 1.23 3.55 -5.19
N GLY A 734 2.40 3.97 -4.70
CA GLY A 734 2.54 4.80 -3.49
C GLY A 734 2.80 4.06 -2.18
N ALA A 735 3.04 2.75 -2.22
CA ALA A 735 3.49 2.01 -1.02
C ALA A 735 4.93 2.44 -0.66
N VAL A 736 5.25 2.49 0.64
CA VAL A 736 6.59 2.83 1.13
C VAL A 736 7.04 1.78 2.16
N PRO A 737 8.18 1.10 1.96
CA PRO A 737 8.60 0.06 2.88
C PRO A 737 9.05 0.64 4.22
N ASP A 738 8.82 -0.13 5.29
CA ASP A 738 9.40 0.08 6.62
C ASP A 738 9.04 1.42 7.31
N ASP A 739 8.00 2.13 6.85
CA ASP A 739 7.61 3.44 7.39
C ASP A 739 6.53 3.37 8.48
N GLY A 740 5.90 2.20 8.66
CA GLY A 740 4.81 1.97 9.62
C GLY A 740 3.44 2.52 9.21
N ILE A 741 3.33 3.07 8.00
CA ILE A 741 2.10 3.63 7.42
C ILE A 741 1.37 2.53 6.65
N ASP A 742 0.03 2.57 6.65
CA ASP A 742 -0.79 1.58 5.95
C ASP A 742 -0.67 1.68 4.41
N ASP A 743 -0.15 0.62 3.80
CA ASP A 743 0.05 0.46 2.36
C ASP A 743 -1.15 -0.18 1.65
N THR A 744 -2.22 -0.55 2.37
CA THR A 744 -3.33 -1.34 1.81
C THR A 744 -3.88 -0.75 0.52
N ALA A 745 -4.09 0.57 0.46
CA ALA A 745 -4.64 1.21 -0.72
C ALA A 745 -3.71 1.09 -1.94
N ALA A 746 -2.39 1.14 -1.73
CA ALA A 746 -1.41 0.96 -2.80
C ALA A 746 -1.34 -0.50 -3.29
N ILE A 747 -1.36 -1.46 -2.35
CA ILE A 747 -1.40 -2.89 -2.68
C ILE A 747 -2.69 -3.22 -3.45
N GLN A 748 -3.85 -2.73 -2.99
CA GLN A 748 -5.14 -2.93 -3.64
C GLN A 748 -5.13 -2.39 -5.07
N ARG A 749 -4.63 -1.17 -5.29
CA ARG A 749 -4.55 -0.59 -6.65
C ARG A 749 -3.67 -1.42 -7.57
N ALA A 750 -2.51 -1.88 -7.10
CA ALA A 750 -1.63 -2.71 -7.90
C ALA A 750 -2.30 -4.04 -8.29
N VAL A 751 -2.97 -4.67 -7.33
CA VAL A 751 -3.71 -5.93 -7.56
C VAL A 751 -4.89 -5.74 -8.50
N THR A 752 -5.65 -4.66 -8.36
CA THR A 752 -6.75 -4.33 -9.28
C THR A 752 -6.23 -4.07 -10.69
N ALA A 753 -5.12 -3.35 -10.87
CA ALA A 753 -4.53 -3.11 -12.18
C ALA A 753 -4.09 -4.41 -12.88
N ASP A 754 -3.58 -5.38 -12.11
CA ASP A 754 -3.23 -6.70 -12.66
C ASP A 754 -4.47 -7.49 -13.08
N GLN A 755 -5.48 -7.51 -12.20
CA GLN A 755 -6.77 -8.14 -12.47
C GLN A 755 -7.48 -7.57 -13.70
N GLU A 756 -7.34 -6.27 -13.95
CA GLU A 756 -7.90 -5.58 -15.11
C GLU A 756 -7.03 -5.75 -16.38
N GLY A 757 -5.82 -6.31 -16.25
CA GLY A 757 -4.88 -6.55 -17.35
C GLY A 757 -4.03 -5.34 -17.74
N ASP A 758 -4.00 -4.29 -16.92
CA ASP A 758 -3.18 -3.09 -17.13
C ASP A 758 -1.69 -3.35 -16.87
N ILE A 759 -1.40 -4.29 -15.97
CA ILE A 759 -0.05 -4.79 -15.70
C ILE A 759 -0.05 -6.32 -15.80
N ALA A 760 1.13 -6.93 -15.96
CA ALA A 760 1.24 -8.38 -16.15
C ALA A 760 1.49 -9.16 -14.85
N CYS A 761 1.95 -8.48 -13.80
CA CYS A 761 2.02 -8.98 -12.44
C CYS A 761 2.31 -7.86 -11.44
N VAL A 762 1.90 -8.08 -10.19
CA VAL A 762 2.27 -7.26 -9.02
C VAL A 762 3.60 -7.73 -8.45
N TRP A 763 4.51 -6.79 -8.20
CA TRP A 763 5.76 -7.02 -7.49
C TRP A 763 5.77 -6.35 -6.10
N ILE A 764 5.98 -7.15 -5.06
CA ILE A 764 6.19 -6.70 -3.68
C ILE A 764 7.71 -6.72 -3.41
N PRO A 765 8.39 -5.56 -3.29
CA PRO A 765 9.83 -5.54 -3.07
C PRO A 765 10.21 -6.00 -1.65
N PRO A 766 11.52 -6.13 -1.37
CA PRO A 766 12.00 -6.28 0.00
C PRO A 766 11.54 -5.11 0.88
N GLY A 767 11.10 -5.42 2.09
CA GLY A 767 10.58 -4.47 3.07
C GLY A 767 9.44 -5.09 3.89
N GLN A 768 9.11 -4.41 4.98
CA GLN A 768 7.87 -4.63 5.72
C GLN A 768 6.82 -3.64 5.25
N TRP A 769 5.64 -4.15 4.91
CA TRP A 769 4.52 -3.40 4.34
C TRP A 769 3.30 -3.57 5.23
N ARG A 770 2.75 -2.46 5.70
CA ARG A 770 1.63 -2.53 6.63
C ARG A 770 0.33 -2.70 5.84
N GLN A 771 -0.46 -3.71 6.17
CA GLN A 771 -1.72 -4.01 5.51
C GLN A 771 -2.84 -4.09 6.57
N GLU A 772 -3.72 -3.10 6.61
CA GLU A 772 -4.81 -3.00 7.58
C GLU A 772 -6.21 -3.26 7.00
N LYS A 773 -6.30 -3.63 5.71
CA LYS A 773 -7.52 -4.17 5.09
C LYS A 773 -7.22 -5.36 4.15
N LYS A 774 -8.15 -6.32 4.08
CA LYS A 774 -8.09 -7.48 3.16
C LYS A 774 -8.05 -7.00 1.70
N ILE A 775 -7.16 -7.54 0.88
CA ILE A 775 -7.14 -7.28 -0.56
C ILE A 775 -8.15 -8.19 -1.26
N LEU A 776 -9.06 -7.60 -2.02
CA LEU A 776 -10.20 -8.27 -2.65
C LEU A 776 -10.77 -7.43 -3.80
N THR A 777 -11.69 -7.97 -4.59
CA THR A 777 -12.36 -7.23 -5.65
C THR A 777 -13.52 -6.42 -5.07
N ASP A 778 -13.64 -5.14 -5.43
CA ASP A 778 -14.80 -4.36 -5.00
C ASP A 778 -16.09 -4.99 -5.56
N ASP A 779 -17.12 -5.20 -4.73
CA ASP A 779 -18.38 -5.81 -5.20
C ASP A 779 -19.18 -4.77 -5.96
N PRO A 780 -19.23 -4.82 -7.31
CA PRO A 780 -19.86 -3.75 -8.08
C PRO A 780 -21.39 -3.70 -7.88
N LEU A 781 -21.98 -4.71 -7.25
CA LEU A 781 -23.41 -4.79 -6.99
C LEU A 781 -23.78 -4.53 -5.52
N ASP A 782 -22.80 -4.25 -4.65
CA ASP A 782 -23.02 -4.01 -3.21
C ASP A 782 -23.99 -5.02 -2.56
N ARG A 783 -23.80 -6.33 -2.82
CA ARG A 783 -24.84 -7.36 -2.57
C ARG A 783 -25.06 -7.67 -1.09
N GLY A 784 -24.26 -7.14 -0.19
CA GLY A 784 -24.30 -7.48 1.23
C GLY A 784 -23.63 -6.45 2.11
N GLN A 785 -23.70 -6.70 3.42
CA GLN A 785 -23.02 -5.88 4.44
C GLN A 785 -21.49 -5.96 4.32
N TYR A 786 -20.98 -7.10 3.86
CA TYR A 786 -19.56 -7.42 3.78
C TYR A 786 -19.23 -7.76 2.32
N ASN A 787 -18.11 -7.24 1.82
CA ASN A 787 -17.66 -7.56 0.48
C ASN A 787 -17.00 -8.94 0.48
N GLN A 788 -17.51 -9.90 -0.30
CA GLN A 788 -16.96 -11.25 -0.34
C GLN A 788 -16.71 -11.71 -1.78
N VAL A 789 -16.34 -10.75 -2.63
CA VAL A 789 -15.87 -10.97 -4.00
C VAL A 789 -14.34 -10.98 -3.97
N GLY A 790 -13.75 -12.16 -4.18
CA GLY A 790 -12.31 -12.35 -4.18
C GLY A 790 -11.65 -11.79 -5.42
N ILE A 791 -10.32 -11.70 -5.41
CA ILE A 791 -9.53 -11.39 -6.60
C ILE A 791 -9.50 -12.59 -7.56
N SER A 792 -9.41 -12.28 -8.85
CA SER A 792 -9.35 -13.26 -9.92
C SER A 792 -8.33 -12.86 -10.98
N ASP A 793 -7.68 -13.83 -11.63
CA ASP A 793 -6.73 -13.57 -12.72
C ASP A 793 -5.52 -12.71 -12.31
N VAL A 794 -5.08 -12.80 -11.04
CA VAL A 794 -3.99 -11.99 -10.48
C VAL A 794 -2.70 -12.79 -10.27
N THR A 795 -1.56 -12.26 -10.70
CA THR A 795 -0.22 -12.73 -10.35
C THR A 795 0.51 -11.75 -9.41
N ILE A 796 0.79 -12.19 -8.18
CA ILE A 796 1.57 -11.45 -7.16
C ILE A 796 2.88 -12.20 -6.86
N ARG A 797 4.01 -11.48 -6.93
CA ARG A 797 5.33 -12.03 -6.62
C ARG A 797 6.08 -11.14 -5.63
N GLY A 798 6.68 -11.75 -4.62
CA GLY A 798 7.58 -11.10 -3.67
C GLY A 798 9.06 -11.40 -3.91
N ALA A 799 9.92 -10.77 -3.12
CA ALA A 799 11.37 -10.96 -3.16
C ALA A 799 11.87 -12.17 -2.33
N GLY A 800 10.96 -12.98 -1.78
CA GLY A 800 11.21 -14.09 -0.87
C GLY A 800 10.55 -13.87 0.49
N MET A 801 10.08 -14.94 1.15
CA MET A 801 9.38 -14.86 2.44
C MET A 801 10.14 -14.08 3.53
N TRP A 802 11.48 -14.14 3.51
CA TRP A 802 12.34 -13.43 4.46
C TRP A 802 12.49 -11.93 4.15
N HIS A 803 12.10 -11.50 2.95
CA HIS A 803 12.38 -10.17 2.41
C HIS A 803 11.11 -9.35 2.20
N SER A 804 10.03 -9.94 1.69
CA SER A 804 8.76 -9.26 1.41
C SER A 804 7.70 -9.65 2.43
N GLN A 805 7.49 -8.79 3.43
CA GLN A 805 6.68 -9.11 4.60
C GLN A 805 5.48 -8.17 4.70
N LEU A 806 4.27 -8.72 4.57
CA LEU A 806 3.04 -8.01 4.87
C LEU A 806 2.72 -8.21 6.35
N TYR A 807 2.32 -7.16 7.06
CA TYR A 807 1.95 -7.26 8.47
C TYR A 807 0.81 -6.32 8.84
N THR A 808 0.09 -6.65 9.91
CA THR A 808 -0.93 -5.78 10.51
C THR A 808 -0.62 -5.53 11.99
N LEU A 809 -0.93 -4.33 12.47
CA LEU A 809 -0.87 -4.01 13.90
C LEU A 809 -2.26 -3.99 14.54
N THR A 810 -3.31 -3.94 13.72
CA THR A 810 -4.70 -3.84 14.17
C THR A 810 -5.28 -5.23 14.29
N GLU A 811 -5.71 -5.62 15.47
CA GLU A 811 -6.48 -6.86 15.65
C GLU A 811 -7.79 -6.78 14.86
N PRO A 812 -8.24 -7.85 14.18
CA PRO A 812 -9.40 -7.78 13.27
C PRO A 812 -10.64 -7.13 13.86
N HIS A 813 -10.99 -7.45 15.09
CA HIS A 813 -12.17 -6.90 15.78
C HIS A 813 -12.05 -5.40 16.11
N GLN A 814 -10.85 -4.82 16.01
CA GLN A 814 -10.58 -3.40 16.21
C GLN A 814 -10.55 -2.61 14.88
N ALA A 815 -10.56 -3.31 13.74
CA ALA A 815 -10.51 -2.74 12.39
C ALA A 815 -11.89 -2.21 11.91
N VAL A 816 -12.46 -1.26 12.65
CA VAL A 816 -13.81 -0.72 12.38
C VAL A 816 -13.85 0.00 11.03
N GLY A 817 -14.74 -0.43 10.14
CA GLY A 817 -14.94 0.16 8.81
C GLY A 817 -13.92 -0.30 7.74
N SER A 818 -12.94 -1.13 8.13
CA SER A 818 -11.96 -1.73 7.23
C SER A 818 -11.95 -3.26 7.26
N ILE A 819 -12.67 -3.89 8.20
CA ILE A 819 -12.85 -5.34 8.24
C ILE A 819 -13.68 -5.83 7.06
N ASN A 820 -13.22 -6.92 6.44
CA ASN A 820 -13.96 -7.52 5.35
C ASN A 820 -15.23 -8.23 5.83
N HIS A 821 -15.03 -9.21 6.70
CA HIS A 821 -16.03 -9.98 7.40
C HIS A 821 -15.45 -10.32 8.78
N PRO A 822 -16.24 -10.34 9.88
CA PRO A 822 -15.76 -10.62 11.24
C PRO A 822 -14.81 -11.81 11.35
N HIS A 823 -15.16 -12.91 10.69
CA HIS A 823 -14.35 -14.13 10.65
C HIS A 823 -13.11 -14.09 9.75
N GLU A 824 -13.11 -13.27 8.71
CA GLU A 824 -12.04 -13.23 7.71
C GLU A 824 -10.97 -12.19 8.04
N GLY A 825 -11.36 -11.15 8.78
CA GLY A 825 -10.49 -10.10 9.29
C GLY A 825 -10.08 -9.05 8.25
N ASN A 826 -8.94 -8.42 8.51
CA ASN A 826 -8.49 -7.18 7.87
C ASN A 826 -7.11 -7.29 7.21
N PHE A 827 -6.58 -8.48 6.97
CA PHE A 827 -5.26 -8.66 6.34
C PHE A 827 -5.25 -9.85 5.39
N GLY A 828 -4.23 -9.92 4.54
CA GLY A 828 -4.08 -10.96 3.53
C GLY A 828 -5.02 -10.79 2.34
N PHE A 829 -5.42 -11.89 1.69
CA PHE A 829 -6.10 -11.87 0.39
C PHE A 829 -7.37 -12.72 0.37
N ASP A 830 -8.41 -12.18 -0.27
CA ASP A 830 -9.62 -12.90 -0.64
C ASP A 830 -9.52 -13.31 -2.12
N ILE A 831 -9.71 -14.58 -2.45
CA ILE A 831 -9.36 -15.16 -3.75
C ILE A 831 -10.55 -15.93 -4.33
N ASP A 832 -10.97 -15.60 -5.55
CA ASP A 832 -12.05 -16.29 -6.24
C ASP A 832 -11.57 -17.22 -7.36
N ASP A 833 -10.64 -16.81 -8.22
CA ASP A 833 -10.20 -17.65 -9.35
C ASP A 833 -8.78 -17.33 -9.85
N ASN A 834 -8.17 -18.27 -10.56
CA ASN A 834 -6.92 -18.12 -11.33
C ASN A 834 -5.90 -17.14 -10.74
N THR A 835 -5.57 -17.30 -9.46
CA THR A 835 -4.67 -16.37 -8.74
C THR A 835 -3.36 -17.05 -8.37
N GLN A 836 -2.25 -16.33 -8.51
CA GLN A 836 -0.91 -16.84 -8.32
C GLN A 836 -0.17 -15.93 -7.36
N ILE A 837 0.14 -16.44 -6.17
CA ILE A 837 0.86 -15.68 -5.14
C ILE A 837 2.15 -16.42 -4.83
N SER A 838 3.29 -15.74 -4.89
CA SER A 838 4.56 -16.32 -4.49
C SER A 838 5.50 -15.42 -3.70
N ASP A 839 6.32 -16.07 -2.87
CA ASP A 839 7.55 -15.49 -2.30
C ASP A 839 7.31 -14.30 -1.35
N ILE A 840 6.26 -14.36 -0.54
CA ILE A 840 5.90 -13.35 0.48
C ILE A 840 5.70 -13.97 1.87
N ALA A 841 5.73 -13.14 2.91
CA ALA A 841 5.22 -13.48 4.24
C ALA A 841 4.01 -12.61 4.61
N ILE A 842 3.11 -13.16 5.43
CA ILE A 842 1.93 -12.50 5.97
C ILE A 842 1.92 -12.74 7.49
N PHE A 843 2.09 -11.67 8.26
CA PHE A 843 2.05 -11.71 9.71
C PHE A 843 0.77 -11.05 10.23
N GLY A 844 -0.13 -11.87 10.75
CA GLY A 844 -1.39 -11.43 11.34
C GLY A 844 -1.18 -10.78 12.71
N SER A 845 -2.27 -10.21 13.24
CA SER A 845 -2.30 -9.56 14.55
C SER A 845 -3.04 -10.38 15.61
N GLY A 846 -3.50 -11.58 15.30
CA GLY A 846 -4.39 -12.37 16.15
C GLY A 846 -3.78 -12.74 17.51
N THR A 847 -4.59 -12.69 18.56
CA THR A 847 -4.20 -13.09 19.94
C THR A 847 -5.08 -14.21 20.51
N ILE A 848 -6.13 -14.60 19.79
CA ILE A 848 -7.13 -15.58 20.21
C ILE A 848 -7.85 -16.17 19.00
N ARG A 849 -8.41 -17.37 19.13
CA ARG A 849 -9.24 -18.01 18.10
C ARG A 849 -10.57 -17.28 17.90
N GLY A 850 -11.30 -17.11 18.99
CA GLY A 850 -12.60 -16.44 19.06
C GLY A 850 -12.88 -16.09 20.52
N GLY A 851 -13.48 -14.93 20.79
CA GLY A 851 -13.71 -14.44 22.15
C GLY A 851 -14.89 -13.47 22.29
N PRO A 852 -15.21 -13.05 23.53
CA PRO A 852 -16.29 -12.10 23.80
C PRO A 852 -16.18 -10.83 22.95
N GLY A 853 -17.31 -10.33 22.46
CA GLY A 853 -17.34 -9.09 21.65
C GLY A 853 -16.88 -9.25 20.20
N GLY A 854 -16.76 -10.48 19.68
CA GLY A 854 -16.34 -10.74 18.30
C GLY A 854 -14.83 -10.68 18.10
N ALA A 855 -14.05 -10.90 19.16
CA ALA A 855 -12.59 -10.92 19.09
C ALA A 855 -12.11 -12.14 18.31
N GLU A 856 -11.59 -11.92 17.10
CA GLU A 856 -11.11 -12.99 16.20
C GLU A 856 -9.75 -12.65 15.61
N GLY A 857 -8.96 -13.69 15.28
CA GLY A 857 -7.59 -13.55 14.76
C GLY A 857 -7.47 -13.38 13.24
N GLY A 858 -8.58 -13.38 12.49
CA GLY A 858 -8.60 -13.21 11.03
C GLY A 858 -8.02 -14.38 10.24
N VAL A 859 -8.17 -14.38 8.92
CA VAL A 859 -7.67 -15.45 8.04
C VAL A 859 -6.59 -14.90 7.13
N GLY A 860 -5.48 -15.63 6.93
CA GLY A 860 -4.42 -15.20 6.02
C GLY A 860 -4.90 -15.17 4.56
N LEU A 861 -5.40 -16.28 4.06
CA LEU A 861 -5.96 -16.40 2.70
C LEU A 861 -7.33 -17.08 2.75
N ASN A 862 -8.33 -16.51 2.11
CA ASN A 862 -9.67 -17.09 2.08
C ASN A 862 -10.36 -16.83 0.74
N GLY A 863 -11.53 -17.43 0.54
CA GLY A 863 -12.33 -17.27 -0.68
C GLY A 863 -12.63 -18.59 -1.36
N ARG A 864 -12.99 -18.55 -2.64
CA ARG A 864 -13.44 -19.73 -3.41
C ARG A 864 -12.30 -20.44 -4.14
N PHE A 865 -11.22 -19.72 -4.47
CA PHE A 865 -9.99 -20.15 -5.13
C PHE A 865 -10.13 -20.74 -6.55
N GLY A 866 -11.32 -21.15 -7.00
CA GLY A 866 -11.59 -21.47 -8.40
C GLY A 866 -10.61 -22.46 -9.03
N LYS A 867 -10.27 -22.24 -10.29
CA LYS A 867 -9.35 -23.07 -11.08
C LYS A 867 -8.02 -22.38 -11.28
N ASP A 868 -7.00 -23.18 -11.60
CA ASP A 868 -5.65 -22.71 -11.96
C ASP A 868 -4.90 -21.85 -10.91
N THR A 869 -5.51 -21.59 -9.76
CA THR A 869 -4.90 -20.92 -8.61
C THR A 869 -3.72 -21.72 -8.07
N LYS A 870 -2.58 -21.05 -7.92
CA LYS A 870 -1.31 -21.67 -7.46
C LYS A 870 -0.58 -20.73 -6.52
N ILE A 871 -0.45 -21.15 -5.27
CA ILE A 871 0.18 -20.34 -4.23
C ILE A 871 1.44 -21.08 -3.77
N SER A 872 2.57 -20.38 -3.78
CA SER A 872 3.86 -21.02 -3.53
C SER A 872 4.79 -20.17 -2.69
N ASN A 873 5.59 -20.79 -1.84
CA ASN A 873 6.57 -20.09 -1.03
C ASN A 873 5.97 -18.93 -0.22
N VAL A 874 4.83 -19.15 0.46
CA VAL A 874 4.23 -18.17 1.37
C VAL A 874 4.39 -18.59 2.84
N TRP A 875 4.82 -17.64 3.68
CA TRP A 875 4.89 -17.82 5.14
C TRP A 875 3.75 -17.07 5.82
N ILE A 876 2.90 -17.74 6.61
CA ILE A 876 1.82 -17.12 7.36
C ILE A 876 1.97 -17.43 8.85
N GLU A 877 1.90 -16.39 9.69
CA GLU A 877 1.81 -16.53 11.16
C GLU A 877 0.74 -15.65 11.78
N HIS A 878 0.38 -15.98 13.02
CA HIS A 878 -0.48 -15.17 13.91
C HIS A 878 -1.85 -14.81 13.33
N ALA A 879 -2.33 -15.61 12.38
CA ALA A 879 -3.70 -15.61 11.91
C ALA A 879 -4.55 -16.58 12.75
N ASN A 880 -5.88 -16.40 12.76
CA ASN A 880 -6.79 -17.42 13.24
C ASN A 880 -6.61 -18.69 12.41
N VAL A 881 -6.86 -18.60 11.10
CA VAL A 881 -6.63 -19.68 10.15
C VAL A 881 -5.57 -19.22 9.14
N GLY A 882 -4.63 -20.09 8.78
CA GLY A 882 -3.67 -19.80 7.71
C GLY A 882 -4.38 -19.61 6.36
N VAL A 883 -5.10 -20.65 5.93
CA VAL A 883 -5.90 -20.64 4.69
C VAL A 883 -7.24 -21.35 4.86
N TRP A 884 -8.33 -20.70 4.44
CA TRP A 884 -9.67 -21.28 4.39
C TRP A 884 -10.19 -21.32 2.95
N VAL A 885 -10.21 -22.50 2.33
CA VAL A 885 -10.57 -22.68 0.92
C VAL A 885 -12.03 -23.12 0.79
N GLY A 886 -12.86 -22.22 0.30
CA GLY A 886 -14.27 -22.45 0.01
C GLY A 886 -15.19 -21.45 0.69
N ARG A 887 -16.38 -21.28 0.09
CA ARG A 887 -17.50 -20.51 0.64
C ARG A 887 -18.78 -21.31 0.47
N ASP A 888 -19.72 -21.17 1.40
CA ASP A 888 -21.03 -21.78 1.29
C ASP A 888 -21.74 -21.33 0.01
N TYR A 889 -22.47 -22.25 -0.64
CA TYR A 889 -23.15 -21.95 -1.90
C TYR A 889 -24.14 -20.78 -1.79
N ASP A 890 -24.79 -20.63 -0.63
CA ASP A 890 -25.77 -19.57 -0.38
C ASP A 890 -25.14 -18.20 -0.06
N ASN A 891 -23.81 -18.11 0.07
CA ASN A 891 -23.12 -16.83 0.28
C ASN A 891 -23.34 -15.87 -0.91
N ILE A 892 -22.86 -16.22 -2.10
CA ILE A 892 -23.14 -15.53 -3.37
C ILE A 892 -23.25 -16.59 -4.47
N PRO A 893 -24.46 -17.14 -4.73
CA PRO A 893 -24.66 -18.27 -5.64
C PRO A 893 -24.14 -18.04 -7.08
N ASP A 894 -24.19 -16.79 -7.56
CA ASP A 894 -23.72 -16.40 -8.89
C ASP A 894 -22.20 -16.54 -9.06
N LEU A 895 -21.45 -16.48 -7.94
CA LEU A 895 -20.01 -16.64 -7.90
C LEU A 895 -19.60 -18.06 -7.49
N TRP A 896 -20.50 -19.05 -7.53
CA TRP A 896 -20.15 -20.43 -7.20
C TRP A 896 -19.01 -20.95 -8.11
N GLY A 897 -17.83 -21.11 -7.52
CA GLY A 897 -16.61 -21.54 -8.20
C GLY A 897 -15.66 -22.19 -7.21
N PRO A 898 -15.99 -23.38 -6.68
CA PRO A 898 -15.13 -24.05 -5.71
C PRO A 898 -13.77 -24.39 -6.32
N ALA A 899 -12.76 -24.49 -5.45
CA ALA A 899 -11.42 -24.85 -5.84
C ALA A 899 -11.35 -26.17 -6.61
N ASP A 900 -10.77 -26.17 -7.80
CA ASP A 900 -10.56 -27.37 -8.63
C ASP A 900 -9.16 -27.35 -9.23
N GLY A 901 -8.29 -28.26 -8.79
CA GLY A 901 -6.89 -28.29 -9.20
C GLY A 901 -5.98 -27.28 -8.49
N LEU A 902 -6.44 -26.66 -7.39
CA LEU A 902 -5.69 -25.69 -6.57
C LEU A 902 -4.39 -26.30 -6.04
N GLN A 903 -3.32 -25.50 -5.99
CA GLN A 903 -2.02 -25.95 -5.51
C GLN A 903 -1.42 -24.99 -4.48
N PHE A 904 -1.05 -25.54 -3.32
CA PHE A 904 -0.18 -24.90 -2.36
C PHE A 904 1.16 -25.64 -2.31
N SER A 905 2.27 -24.90 -2.37
CA SER A 905 3.60 -25.52 -2.29
C SER A 905 4.61 -24.67 -1.54
N GLY A 906 5.53 -25.31 -0.79
CA GLY A 906 6.55 -24.55 -0.06
C GLY A 906 5.98 -23.63 1.03
N MET A 907 4.78 -23.90 1.55
CA MET A 907 4.16 -23.04 2.56
C MET A 907 4.87 -23.17 3.91
N ARG A 908 4.94 -22.09 4.68
CA ARG A 908 5.29 -22.10 6.11
C ARG A 908 4.10 -21.55 6.89
N ILE A 909 3.26 -22.41 7.47
CA ILE A 909 2.09 -21.97 8.25
C ILE A 909 2.37 -22.25 9.73
N ARG A 910 2.51 -21.20 10.53
CA ARG A 910 2.95 -21.34 11.92
C ARG A 910 2.11 -20.52 12.89
N ASN A 911 2.05 -20.97 14.14
CA ASN A 911 1.49 -20.21 15.26
C ASN A 911 0.03 -19.74 15.06
N THR A 912 -0.79 -20.46 14.28
CA THR A 912 -2.21 -20.14 14.04
C THR A 912 -3.08 -20.47 15.24
N TYR A 913 -4.25 -19.81 15.34
CA TYR A 913 -5.21 -20.07 16.44
C TYR A 913 -6.20 -21.20 16.16
N ALA A 914 -6.35 -21.56 14.90
CA ALA A 914 -7.14 -22.65 14.37
C ALA A 914 -6.34 -23.36 13.26
N ASP A 915 -7.00 -23.75 12.18
CA ASP A 915 -6.44 -24.57 11.11
C ASP A 915 -5.23 -23.95 10.42
N GLY A 916 -4.37 -24.81 9.86
CA GLY A 916 -3.33 -24.38 8.94
C GLY A 916 -3.89 -24.10 7.55
N ILE A 917 -4.30 -25.15 6.83
CA ILE A 917 -5.04 -25.05 5.56
C ILE A 917 -6.25 -26.00 5.62
N ASN A 918 -7.46 -25.48 5.41
CA ASN A 918 -8.68 -26.26 5.35
C ASN A 918 -9.30 -26.20 3.95
N PHE A 919 -9.50 -27.36 3.32
CA PHE A 919 -10.23 -27.52 2.07
C PHE A 919 -11.68 -27.85 2.33
N THR A 920 -12.59 -26.98 1.90
CA THR A 920 -14.01 -27.11 2.17
C THR A 920 -14.87 -26.70 0.97
N ASN A 921 -16.20 -26.72 1.14
CA ASN A 921 -17.22 -26.30 0.16
C ASN A 921 -16.97 -26.76 -1.28
N GLY A 922 -16.65 -28.05 -1.47
CA GLY A 922 -16.49 -28.65 -2.80
C GLY A 922 -15.11 -28.51 -3.44
N THR A 923 -14.11 -28.10 -2.66
CA THR A 923 -12.71 -28.16 -3.09
C THR A 923 -12.34 -29.57 -3.56
N SER A 924 -11.89 -29.70 -4.80
CA SER A 924 -11.59 -31.01 -5.42
C SER A 924 -10.28 -30.99 -6.22
N ASN A 925 -9.70 -32.18 -6.45
CA ASN A 925 -8.47 -32.37 -7.24
C ASN A 925 -7.29 -31.49 -6.79
N SER A 926 -7.33 -30.97 -5.57
CA SER A 926 -6.44 -29.91 -5.10
C SER A 926 -5.36 -30.48 -4.20
N ARG A 927 -4.22 -29.79 -4.07
CA ARG A 927 -3.07 -30.31 -3.33
C ARG A 927 -2.33 -29.29 -2.48
N VAL A 928 -1.88 -29.74 -1.32
CA VAL A 928 -0.86 -29.05 -0.51
C VAL A 928 0.37 -29.94 -0.46
N PHE A 929 1.53 -29.44 -0.87
CA PHE A 929 2.74 -30.25 -0.88
C PHE A 929 4.01 -29.52 -0.52
N ASN A 930 5.03 -30.27 -0.07
CA ASN A 930 6.33 -29.74 0.29
C ASN A 930 6.27 -28.54 1.26
N SER A 931 5.35 -28.59 2.22
CA SER A 931 5.03 -27.46 3.12
C SER A 931 5.24 -27.82 4.59
N SER A 932 5.59 -26.82 5.39
CA SER A 932 5.83 -26.96 6.84
C SER A 932 4.74 -26.29 7.66
N PHE A 933 4.28 -27.00 8.68
CA PHE A 933 3.26 -26.56 9.63
C PHE A 933 3.79 -26.73 11.04
N ARG A 934 3.73 -25.67 11.87
CA ARG A 934 4.18 -25.75 13.26
C ARG A 934 3.30 -24.94 14.20
N THR A 935 2.87 -25.51 15.33
CA THR A 935 2.06 -24.79 16.33
C THR A 935 0.69 -24.32 15.79
N THR A 936 -0.03 -25.15 15.02
CA THR A 936 -1.41 -24.84 14.59
C THR A 936 -2.43 -25.10 15.70
N GLY A 937 -3.50 -24.32 15.72
CA GLY A 937 -4.52 -24.33 16.77
C GLY A 937 -5.80 -25.08 16.48
N ASP A 938 -5.79 -25.83 15.39
CA ASP A 938 -6.72 -26.88 15.03
C ASP A 938 -5.96 -27.78 14.03
N ASP A 939 -6.67 -28.56 13.23
CA ASP A 939 -6.11 -29.37 12.16
C ASP A 939 -5.13 -28.56 11.29
N SER A 940 -3.85 -28.98 11.24
CA SER A 940 -2.86 -28.28 10.40
C SER A 940 -3.21 -28.37 8.91
N LEU A 941 -3.81 -29.49 8.50
CA LEU A 941 -4.31 -29.75 7.16
C LEU A 941 -5.63 -30.52 7.27
N ALA A 942 -6.71 -29.94 6.76
CA ALA A 942 -8.04 -30.53 6.83
C ALA A 942 -8.74 -30.57 5.46
N VAL A 943 -9.60 -31.58 5.29
CA VAL A 943 -10.63 -31.57 4.25
C VAL A 943 -11.98 -31.66 4.96
N TRP A 944 -12.66 -30.53 5.10
CA TRP A 944 -14.02 -30.50 5.61
C TRP A 944 -15.02 -30.65 4.47
N ALA A 945 -15.37 -31.90 4.15
CA ALA A 945 -16.34 -32.28 3.13
C ALA A 945 -17.79 -31.99 3.58
N ASN A 946 -18.13 -30.71 3.71
CA ASN A 946 -19.43 -30.23 4.19
C ASN A 946 -20.51 -30.26 3.07
N ARG A 947 -21.79 -30.15 3.46
CA ARG A 947 -22.95 -30.23 2.55
C ARG A 947 -23.39 -28.89 1.93
N TYR A 948 -22.77 -27.78 2.29
CA TYR A 948 -23.11 -26.41 1.89
C TYR A 948 -22.53 -26.09 0.50
N VAL A 949 -22.90 -26.93 -0.45
CA VAL A 949 -22.44 -26.92 -1.85
C VAL A 949 -23.65 -26.88 -2.78
N LYS A 950 -23.45 -26.52 -4.05
CA LYS A 950 -24.56 -26.38 -5.02
C LYS A 950 -25.35 -27.69 -5.20
N ASN A 951 -24.66 -28.82 -5.37
CA ASN A 951 -25.26 -30.15 -5.40
C ASN A 951 -24.48 -31.14 -4.51
N PRO A 952 -25.03 -31.55 -3.35
CA PRO A 952 -24.36 -32.48 -2.43
C PRO A 952 -24.09 -33.88 -2.99
N SER A 953 -24.60 -34.22 -4.17
CA SER A 953 -24.31 -35.53 -4.81
C SER A 953 -23.08 -35.50 -5.71
N THR A 954 -22.60 -34.32 -6.10
CA THR A 954 -21.50 -34.15 -7.07
C THR A 954 -20.43 -33.18 -6.62
N ASP A 955 -20.79 -32.19 -5.81
CA ASP A 955 -19.94 -31.04 -5.50
C ASP A 955 -19.33 -31.13 -4.09
N ILE A 956 -19.37 -32.30 -3.45
CA ILE A 956 -18.69 -32.53 -2.16
C ILE A 956 -17.20 -32.69 -2.42
N ALA A 957 -16.36 -32.10 -1.55
CA ALA A 957 -14.90 -32.16 -1.71
C ALA A 957 -14.38 -33.59 -1.92
N HIS A 958 -13.62 -33.82 -3.00
CA HIS A 958 -13.11 -35.14 -3.37
C HIS A 958 -11.72 -35.07 -4.05
N ASP A 959 -10.98 -36.18 -4.03
CA ASP A 959 -9.70 -36.35 -4.74
C ASP A 959 -8.58 -35.33 -4.39
N ASN A 960 -8.63 -34.73 -3.20
CA ASN A 960 -7.59 -33.84 -2.69
C ASN A 960 -6.37 -34.61 -2.16
N GLN A 961 -5.19 -33.97 -2.20
CA GLN A 961 -3.90 -34.60 -1.88
C GLN A 961 -3.04 -33.75 -0.96
N PHE A 962 -2.62 -34.30 0.18
CA PHE A 962 -1.59 -33.72 1.05
C PHE A 962 -0.31 -34.54 0.95
N LEU A 963 0.72 -34.00 0.30
CA LEU A 963 1.91 -34.75 -0.13
C LEU A 963 3.20 -34.15 0.45
N ASN A 964 4.03 -34.94 1.11
CA ASN A 964 5.36 -34.50 1.55
C ASN A 964 5.33 -33.22 2.41
N ASN A 965 4.42 -33.15 3.39
CA ASN A 965 4.34 -32.04 4.33
C ASN A 965 4.93 -32.44 5.69
N THR A 966 5.53 -31.51 6.40
CA THR A 966 5.96 -31.69 7.80
C THR A 966 4.98 -30.97 8.71
N ILE A 967 4.34 -31.71 9.63
CA ILE A 967 3.40 -31.17 10.62
C ILE A 967 4.00 -31.41 12.01
N GLN A 968 4.22 -30.33 12.75
CA GLN A 968 4.86 -30.34 14.06
C GLN A 968 4.00 -29.58 15.08
N LEU A 969 3.91 -30.14 16.29
CA LEU A 969 3.40 -29.43 17.46
C LEU A 969 2.02 -28.76 17.32
N PRO A 970 1.00 -29.36 16.64
CA PRO A 970 -0.36 -28.83 16.75
C PRO A 970 -0.75 -28.82 18.23
N TRP A 971 -1.30 -27.70 18.70
CA TRP A 971 -1.65 -27.53 20.11
C TRP A 971 -3.12 -27.90 20.39
N ARG A 972 -3.88 -28.24 19.35
CA ARG A 972 -5.30 -28.64 19.40
C ARG A 972 -5.75 -29.37 18.11
N ALA A 973 -6.74 -30.25 18.24
CA ALA A 973 -7.76 -30.73 17.27
C ALA A 973 -8.45 -31.97 17.87
#